data_AF-A0A1Q9CMX8-F1
#
_entry.id   AF-A0A1Q9CMX8-F1
#
_cell.length_a   1.000
_cell.length_b   1.000
_cell.length_c   1.000
_cell.angle_alpha   90.00
_cell.angle_beta   90.00
_cell.angle_gamma   90.00
#
_symmetry.space_group_name_H-M   'P 1'
#
loop_
_entity.id
_entity.type
_entity.pdbx_description
1 polymer ?
#
loop_
_entity_poly.entity_id
_entity_poly.type
_entity_poly.pdbx_seq_one_letter_code
_entity_poly.pdbx_strand_id
1 'polypeptide(L)'
;MSACVDARLFHYVPMLLFDLFRSSPCWLAALWLLQVQANLVSLRFLPTLQNGVSVLGSRLRLLLFEVFGEARRTLGAVTSFSKGFSSFLEVALLSGNEAAFVFGVCVQAGSTLLKDFSDELPDLDERFLNGRINNKENRPFLERETIVKRVLAELTTTQSRKVDDKPRLVALWSPRGTGKTSLVRHLAQLDQYAESRRCGRLLVIDASMLPQHAQNDVDTLVSAIIIWHLLQIFDGYAVEVGQGNRVAFKRLDIGPVLRLLEQTPSTPTPDGSVGWWIASFCNSKDDVLDQWLVLTEKAFAAKNSCPRLVFLDQAELLTRLETGKREQQSGGARKSLLTDIFSKLPARMACFCTGTLDLMRDAPAVEYTLFYVHSVPALAPLSRDAAAATMQQWNKTIYDDPTFNQIMLFSCGVPRLLQWAFQADGELTKASTEIALNEMSKCFAESYKSAAPLFSDDIETALAIVLCSAVRWTATGSRQFDRVPGTNTPWSDIFHAGAAFPAEKSVLVPRIWWCRDAAVSAKLESHLEGWNIDLKSLLPDPLKMVKSSVRGPLARGVPWEQMVANSLVARFRLYCLQGNSEADSTWVPFLEIYPTKNEHLQKVLEPFHVCWSQGVELSQTEATVLDVVGKAIRSNLRHKNAHHDLLIPVKRVSGGKLEYIAAQCRFGEMKAASGLKNQDKPRKPRRNENLQQMTNVLLQICPDAEGAQRFQKGTSWAKRQEDGKYSLMSCRSIIAQLDVLLAL
;
A
#
# COMPACT_ATOMS: atom_id res chain seq x y z
N MET A 1 6.34 4.84 -66.65
CA MET A 1 4.92 5.13 -66.87
C MET A 1 4.45 5.87 -65.61
N SER A 2 4.48 7.21 -65.48
CA SER A 2 3.88 8.27 -66.32
C SER A 2 2.40 7.92 -66.61
N ALA A 3 1.38 8.72 -66.23
CA ALA A 3 1.26 10.17 -66.34
C ALA A 3 0.19 10.82 -65.42
N CYS A 4 0.36 12.14 -65.23
CA CYS A 4 -0.58 13.29 -65.21
C CYS A 4 -1.92 13.21 -64.43
N VAL A 5 -2.21 14.10 -63.46
CA VAL A 5 -2.48 15.57 -63.55
C VAL A 5 -3.68 15.90 -64.43
N ASP A 6 -4.79 16.41 -63.87
CA ASP A 6 -5.13 17.83 -64.03
C ASP A 6 -6.19 18.32 -63.02
N ALA A 7 -6.04 19.58 -62.65
CA ALA A 7 -7.02 20.40 -61.96
C ALA A 7 -8.02 20.97 -62.97
N ARG A 8 -9.21 21.40 -62.52
CA ARG A 8 -9.92 22.60 -63.02
C ARG A 8 -11.23 22.86 -62.25
N LEU A 9 -11.24 24.06 -61.66
CA LEU A 9 -12.31 25.07 -61.46
C LEU A 9 -13.64 24.67 -60.77
N PHE A 10 -14.03 25.31 -59.65
CA PHE A 10 -14.58 26.69 -59.48
C PHE A 10 -15.98 26.90 -60.11
N HIS A 11 -16.88 27.48 -59.30
CA HIS A 11 -18.32 27.81 -59.47
C HIS A 11 -19.26 26.66 -59.00
N TYR A 12 -20.13 26.78 -57.99
CA TYR A 12 -20.95 27.88 -57.49
C TYR A 12 -21.05 27.90 -55.94
N VAL A 13 -21.14 29.11 -55.41
CA VAL A 13 -21.39 29.53 -54.01
C VAL A 13 -22.94 29.50 -53.78
N PRO A 14 -23.50 30.10 -52.72
CA PRO A 14 -23.83 29.64 -51.36
C PRO A 14 -25.32 29.28 -51.17
N MET A 15 -25.66 28.31 -50.30
CA MET A 15 -26.94 28.28 -49.56
C MET A 15 -26.94 27.04 -48.66
N LEU A 16 -26.63 27.24 -47.37
CA LEU A 16 -26.89 26.33 -46.21
C LEU A 16 -25.94 26.57 -45.02
N LEU A 17 -25.13 27.64 -45.04
CA LEU A 17 -24.34 28.09 -43.89
C LEU A 17 -24.88 29.37 -43.23
N PHE A 18 -26.15 29.73 -43.51
CA PHE A 18 -26.79 30.91 -42.93
C PHE A 18 -27.58 30.64 -41.64
N ASP A 19 -27.81 29.37 -41.26
CA ASP A 19 -28.60 29.01 -40.07
C ASP A 19 -27.79 28.49 -38.88
N LEU A 20 -26.45 28.42 -38.98
CA LEU A 20 -25.59 27.95 -37.89
C LEU A 20 -24.84 29.07 -37.14
N PHE A 21 -25.08 30.35 -37.48
CA PHE A 21 -24.31 31.50 -36.97
C PHE A 21 -25.08 32.45 -36.06
N ARG A 22 -26.04 31.97 -35.25
CA ARG A 22 -26.83 32.85 -34.36
C ARG A 22 -26.56 32.77 -32.85
N SER A 23 -25.50 32.12 -32.38
CA SER A 23 -25.16 32.16 -30.94
C SER A 23 -23.71 31.77 -30.61
N SER A 24 -22.82 32.79 -30.53
CA SER A 24 -21.64 33.04 -29.64
C SER A 24 -20.79 31.89 -29.02
N PRO A 25 -19.48 32.05 -28.66
CA PRO A 25 -18.47 33.06 -29.04
C PRO A 25 -17.14 32.48 -29.58
N CYS A 26 -16.52 33.19 -30.53
CA CYS A 26 -15.34 32.80 -31.32
C CYS A 26 -13.96 32.95 -30.63
N TRP A 27 -13.84 32.90 -29.30
CA TRP A 27 -12.54 33.07 -28.62
C TRP A 27 -11.68 31.80 -28.58
N LEU A 28 -12.30 30.62 -28.60
CA LEU A 28 -11.59 29.33 -28.56
C LEU A 28 -10.85 29.00 -29.86
N ALA A 29 -11.37 29.45 -31.01
CA ALA A 29 -10.72 29.24 -32.31
C ALA A 29 -9.45 30.10 -32.48
N ALA A 30 -9.44 31.32 -31.91
CA ALA A 30 -8.27 32.20 -31.92
C ALA A 30 -7.15 31.69 -30.99
N LEU A 31 -7.51 31.17 -29.80
CA LEU A 31 -6.55 30.55 -28.87
C LEU A 31 -5.95 29.26 -29.44
N TRP A 32 -6.74 28.46 -30.17
CA TRP A 32 -6.24 27.24 -30.82
C TRP A 32 -5.27 27.54 -31.97
N LEU A 33 -5.53 28.58 -32.77
CA LEU A 33 -4.61 29.03 -33.82
C LEU A 33 -3.29 29.61 -33.28
N LEU A 34 -3.33 30.33 -32.15
CA LEU A 34 -2.13 30.84 -31.47
C LEU A 34 -1.31 29.72 -30.82
N GLN A 35 -1.97 28.70 -30.25
CA GLN A 35 -1.29 27.54 -29.65
C GLN A 35 -0.62 26.66 -30.72
N VAL A 36 -1.23 26.50 -31.90
CA VAL A 36 -0.67 25.73 -33.02
C VAL A 36 0.52 26.44 -33.66
N GLN A 37 0.50 27.78 -33.76
CA GLN A 37 1.66 28.55 -34.25
C GLN A 37 2.82 28.59 -33.26
N ALA A 38 2.57 28.66 -31.95
CA ALA A 38 3.62 28.61 -30.93
C ALA A 38 4.34 27.25 -30.89
N ASN A 39 3.61 26.16 -31.12
CA ASN A 39 4.18 24.80 -31.13
C ASN A 39 4.96 24.45 -32.41
N LEU A 40 4.71 25.14 -33.52
CA LEU A 40 5.47 24.96 -34.77
C LEU A 40 6.83 25.66 -34.76
N VAL A 41 7.06 26.62 -33.85
CA VAL A 41 8.33 27.35 -33.72
C VAL A 41 9.35 26.62 -32.81
N SER A 42 8.91 25.64 -32.01
CA SER A 42 9.78 24.92 -31.06
C SER A 42 10.38 23.61 -31.58
N LEU A 43 10.23 23.29 -32.87
CA LEU A 43 10.84 22.11 -33.49
C LEU A 43 11.74 22.50 -34.67
N ARG A 44 13.05 22.61 -34.34
CA ARG A 44 14.27 22.43 -35.18
C ARG A 44 15.20 23.65 -35.34
N PHE A 45 16.49 23.36 -35.09
CA PHE A 45 17.76 24.03 -35.48
C PHE A 45 18.44 25.04 -34.52
N LEU A 46 19.60 24.60 -33.99
CA LEU A 46 20.82 25.39 -33.70
C LEU A 46 21.60 25.64 -35.03
N PRO A 47 22.63 26.51 -35.12
CA PRO A 47 22.71 27.93 -34.75
C PRO A 47 23.41 28.76 -35.87
N THR A 48 22.76 29.78 -36.45
CA THR A 48 23.47 30.88 -37.14
C THR A 48 22.49 32.03 -37.45
N LEU A 49 23.01 33.26 -37.50
CA LEU A 49 22.35 34.55 -37.85
C LEU A 49 21.90 35.41 -36.66
N GLN A 50 22.87 36.08 -36.05
CA GLN A 50 22.71 37.48 -35.66
C GLN A 50 22.38 38.30 -36.92
N ASN A 51 21.47 39.29 -36.78
CA ASN A 51 21.01 40.28 -37.78
C ASN A 51 19.67 40.05 -38.51
N GLY A 52 18.62 39.58 -37.80
CA GLY A 52 17.25 39.53 -38.34
C GLY A 52 16.11 40.04 -37.43
N VAL A 53 16.41 40.50 -36.21
CA VAL A 53 15.38 40.72 -35.16
C VAL A 53 14.69 42.10 -35.23
N SER A 54 15.24 43.09 -35.95
CA SER A 54 14.66 44.44 -35.97
C SER A 54 13.45 44.63 -36.90
N VAL A 55 13.28 43.78 -37.94
CA VAL A 55 12.23 43.97 -38.97
C VAL A 55 10.93 43.23 -38.61
N LEU A 56 11.00 42.15 -37.83
CA LEU A 56 9.80 41.43 -37.35
C LEU A 56 9.07 42.20 -36.23
N GLY A 57 9.81 42.91 -35.37
CA GLY A 57 9.24 43.69 -34.27
C GLY A 57 8.40 44.89 -34.73
N SER A 58 8.74 45.49 -35.89
CA SER A 58 8.01 46.64 -36.44
C SER A 58 6.68 46.24 -37.08
N ARG A 59 6.60 45.06 -37.71
CA ARG A 59 5.37 44.55 -38.34
C ARG A 59 4.36 44.00 -37.33
N LEU A 60 4.83 43.40 -36.23
CA LEU A 60 3.95 42.95 -35.15
C LEU A 60 3.31 44.13 -34.39
N ARG A 61 4.04 45.26 -34.25
CA ARG A 61 3.52 46.49 -33.65
C ARG A 61 2.40 47.15 -34.47
N LEU A 62 2.49 47.12 -35.79
CA LEU A 62 1.45 47.64 -36.69
C LEU A 62 0.18 46.79 -36.68
N LEU A 63 0.32 45.45 -36.63
CA LEU A 63 -0.82 44.54 -36.57
C LEU A 63 -1.59 44.64 -35.24
N LEU A 64 -0.88 44.83 -34.13
CA LEU A 64 -1.50 45.06 -32.82
C LEU A 64 -2.20 46.42 -32.77
N PHE A 65 -1.67 47.46 -33.42
CA PHE A 65 -2.32 48.77 -33.45
C PHE A 65 -3.63 48.79 -34.24
N GLU A 66 -3.71 48.04 -35.35
CA GLU A 66 -4.95 47.92 -36.15
C GLU A 66 -6.02 47.08 -35.44
N VAL A 67 -5.64 45.97 -34.79
CA VAL A 67 -6.58 45.11 -34.05
C VAL A 67 -7.16 45.83 -32.83
N PHE A 68 -6.36 46.63 -32.11
CA PHE A 68 -6.85 47.43 -30.99
C PHE A 68 -7.60 48.70 -31.44
N GLY A 69 -7.26 49.25 -32.61
CA GLY A 69 -7.96 50.38 -33.22
C GLY A 69 -9.39 50.03 -33.64
N GLU A 70 -9.61 48.83 -34.15
CA GLU A 70 -10.94 48.35 -34.55
C GLU A 70 -11.79 47.99 -33.31
N ALA A 71 -11.22 47.34 -32.29
CA ALA A 71 -11.90 47.04 -31.02
C ALA A 71 -12.39 48.30 -30.27
N ARG A 72 -11.68 49.42 -30.44
CA ARG A 72 -12.05 50.73 -29.87
C ARG A 72 -13.21 51.41 -30.60
N ARG A 73 -13.48 51.07 -31.86
CA ARG A 73 -14.65 51.58 -32.61
C ARG A 73 -15.91 50.76 -32.33
N THR A 74 -15.77 49.47 -31.99
CA THR A 74 -16.91 48.57 -31.74
C THR A 74 -17.44 48.61 -30.31
N LEU A 75 -16.63 49.05 -29.33
CA LEU A 75 -17.01 49.20 -27.92
C LEU A 75 -17.26 50.68 -27.59
N GLY A 76 -18.39 51.21 -28.06
CA GLY A 76 -18.94 52.46 -27.54
C GLY A 76 -19.42 52.29 -26.09
N ALA A 77 -19.02 53.24 -25.24
CA ALA A 77 -19.50 53.50 -23.87
C ALA A 77 -18.91 52.70 -22.69
N VAL A 78 -17.70 53.07 -22.24
CA VAL A 78 -17.34 53.17 -20.80
C VAL A 78 -16.32 54.31 -20.61
N THR A 79 -16.76 55.47 -20.12
CA THR A 79 -15.95 56.71 -20.07
C THR A 79 -15.21 56.98 -18.74
N SER A 80 -14.98 56.00 -17.87
CA SER A 80 -14.22 56.24 -16.62
C SER A 80 -12.90 55.48 -16.47
N PHE A 81 -12.52 54.60 -17.41
CA PHE A 81 -11.28 53.81 -17.31
C PHE A 81 -10.08 54.38 -18.09
N SER A 82 -10.30 55.37 -18.96
CA SER A 82 -9.28 55.80 -19.95
C SER A 82 -8.27 56.85 -19.46
N LYS A 83 -8.48 57.50 -18.30
CA LYS A 83 -7.56 58.54 -17.80
C LYS A 83 -6.44 58.03 -16.89
N GLY A 84 -6.60 56.87 -16.24
CA GLY A 84 -5.55 56.28 -15.39
C GLY A 84 -4.55 55.41 -16.16
N PHE A 85 -5.02 54.71 -17.19
CA PHE A 85 -4.22 53.73 -17.93
C PHE A 85 -3.25 54.37 -18.94
N SER A 86 -3.61 55.53 -19.50
CA SER A 86 -2.75 56.27 -20.44
C SER A 86 -1.51 56.84 -19.75
N SER A 87 -1.66 57.35 -18.52
CA SER A 87 -0.57 57.94 -17.75
C SER A 87 0.43 56.89 -17.23
N PHE A 88 -0.02 55.65 -17.03
CA PHE A 88 0.82 54.55 -16.55
C PHE A 88 1.67 53.94 -17.66
N LEU A 89 1.18 53.93 -18.91
CA LEU A 89 1.92 53.43 -20.07
C LEU A 89 2.99 54.40 -20.59
N GLU A 90 2.79 55.71 -20.43
CA GLU A 90 3.80 56.72 -20.81
C GLU A 90 5.05 56.71 -19.91
N VAL A 91 4.90 56.39 -18.62
CA VAL A 91 6.04 56.33 -17.69
C VAL A 91 6.86 55.04 -17.86
N ALA A 92 6.23 53.93 -18.24
CA ALA A 92 6.92 52.64 -18.43
C ALA A 92 7.73 52.55 -19.74
N LEU A 93 7.39 53.35 -20.76
CA LEU A 93 8.08 53.35 -22.06
C LEU A 93 9.31 54.27 -22.12
N LEU A 94 9.55 55.09 -21.09
CA LEU A 94 10.64 56.09 -21.06
C LEU A 94 11.86 55.69 -20.22
N SER A 95 11.82 54.60 -19.43
CA SER A 95 12.87 54.33 -18.42
C SER A 95 13.89 53.23 -18.74
N GLY A 96 13.83 52.60 -19.92
CA GLY A 96 14.97 51.95 -20.60
C GLY A 96 16.04 51.22 -19.78
N ASN A 97 15.68 50.43 -18.76
CA ASN A 97 16.64 49.65 -17.97
C ASN A 97 16.13 48.23 -17.69
N GLU A 98 16.71 47.26 -18.38
CA GLU A 98 16.57 45.83 -18.11
C GLU A 98 17.57 45.41 -17.01
N ALA A 99 17.23 45.64 -15.74
CA ALA A 99 17.74 44.89 -14.59
C ALA A 99 17.08 45.41 -13.31
N ALA A 100 16.53 44.48 -12.51
CA ALA A 100 15.86 44.67 -11.22
C ALA A 100 14.40 45.19 -11.26
N PHE A 101 13.44 44.25 -11.28
CA PHE A 101 12.13 44.46 -10.65
C PHE A 101 11.71 43.17 -9.93
N VAL A 102 12.30 42.98 -8.74
CA VAL A 102 11.80 42.12 -7.66
C VAL A 102 11.42 43.08 -6.52
N PHE A 103 10.29 42.81 -5.88
CA PHE A 103 9.65 43.48 -4.74
C PHE A 103 8.77 44.73 -4.97
N GLY A 104 7.48 44.53 -4.72
CA GLY A 104 6.76 45.32 -3.71
C GLY A 104 6.10 46.60 -4.19
N VAL A 105 4.92 46.50 -4.82
CA VAL A 105 3.88 47.54 -4.69
C VAL A 105 2.53 46.86 -4.49
N CYS A 106 2.05 46.93 -3.25
CA CYS A 106 0.64 46.73 -2.89
C CYS A 106 -0.23 47.67 -3.72
N VAL A 107 -1.13 47.11 -4.53
CA VAL A 107 -2.36 47.81 -4.88
C VAL A 107 -3.47 47.18 -4.05
N GLN A 108 -3.74 47.81 -2.91
CA GLN A 108 -5.04 47.77 -2.27
C GLN A 108 -6.07 48.32 -3.27
N ALA A 109 -6.69 47.43 -4.03
CA ALA A 109 -7.97 47.69 -4.67
C ALA A 109 -8.97 46.70 -4.06
N GLY A 110 -9.82 47.21 -3.17
CA GLY A 110 -10.79 46.41 -2.46
C GLY A 110 -11.78 45.74 -3.41
N SER A 111 -11.90 44.42 -3.30
CA SER A 111 -13.17 43.74 -3.55
C SER A 111 -13.74 43.30 -2.20
N THR A 112 -14.46 44.21 -1.57
CA THR A 112 -15.44 43.90 -0.53
C THR A 112 -16.59 43.10 -1.16
N LEU A 113 -16.68 41.80 -0.87
CA LEU A 113 -17.91 40.99 -0.72
C LEU A 113 -17.53 39.50 -0.82
N LEU A 114 -17.19 38.87 0.32
CA LEU A 114 -17.11 37.40 0.43
C LEU A 114 -18.45 36.87 0.96
N LYS A 115 -19.56 37.25 0.32
CA LYS A 115 -20.89 36.68 0.60
C LYS A 115 -21.19 35.41 -0.19
N ASP A 116 -20.38 35.12 -1.22
CA ASP A 116 -20.60 33.96 -2.09
C ASP A 116 -19.27 33.26 -2.38
N PHE A 117 -18.83 32.36 -1.49
CA PHE A 117 -18.14 31.16 -1.97
C PHE A 117 -19.19 30.23 -2.59
N SER A 118 -19.80 30.65 -3.71
CA SER A 118 -20.68 29.77 -4.49
C SER A 118 -19.91 28.55 -5.00
N ASP A 119 -18.59 28.67 -5.12
CA ASP A 119 -17.66 27.63 -5.60
C ASP A 119 -16.51 27.36 -4.61
N GLU A 120 -15.95 26.15 -4.72
CA GLU A 120 -14.80 25.65 -3.97
C GLU A 120 -13.55 26.51 -4.25
N LEU A 121 -12.71 26.75 -3.23
CA LEU A 121 -11.43 27.44 -3.42
C LEU A 121 -10.58 26.63 -4.43
N PRO A 122 -10.14 27.22 -5.56
CA PRO A 122 -9.55 26.45 -6.67
C PRO A 122 -8.23 25.76 -6.33
N ASP A 123 -7.56 26.16 -5.24
CA ASP A 123 -6.32 25.56 -4.73
C ASP A 123 -6.50 24.81 -3.39
N LEU A 124 -7.74 24.60 -2.94
CA LEU A 124 -8.04 23.99 -1.64
C LEU A 124 -7.40 22.62 -1.48
N ASP A 125 -7.53 21.76 -2.48
CA ASP A 125 -6.94 20.41 -2.47
C ASP A 125 -5.41 20.44 -2.38
N GLU A 126 -4.76 21.43 -3.00
CA GLU A 126 -3.31 21.62 -2.92
C GLU A 126 -2.89 22.08 -1.51
N ARG A 127 -3.58 23.07 -0.95
CA ARG A 127 -3.35 23.56 0.42
C ARG A 127 -3.65 22.52 1.49
N PHE A 128 -4.57 21.61 1.20
CA PHE A 128 -5.13 20.68 2.17
C PHE A 128 -4.51 19.28 2.12
N LEU A 129 -4.33 18.69 0.93
CA LEU A 129 -3.82 17.33 0.78
C LEU A 129 -2.32 17.29 0.45
N ASN A 130 -1.86 18.17 -0.44
CA ASN A 130 -0.45 18.19 -0.85
C ASN A 130 0.43 18.84 0.23
N GLY A 131 -0.03 19.94 0.84
CA GLY A 131 0.73 20.61 1.90
C GLY A 131 0.77 19.90 3.26
N ARG A 132 -0.12 18.91 3.51
CA ARG A 132 -0.33 18.35 4.88
C ARG A 132 -0.17 16.85 5.03
N ILE A 133 -0.28 16.07 3.94
CA ILE A 133 0.11 14.66 3.93
C ILE A 133 1.35 14.55 3.06
N ASN A 134 2.39 13.92 3.59
CA ASN A 134 3.65 13.57 2.92
C ASN A 134 3.46 13.42 1.39
N ASN A 135 4.18 14.26 0.62
CA ASN A 135 4.10 14.62 -0.82
C ASN A 135 4.06 13.46 -1.84
N LYS A 136 3.24 12.45 -1.60
CA LYS A 136 3.04 11.33 -2.50
C LYS A 136 1.86 11.66 -3.38
N GLU A 137 2.10 11.59 -4.69
CA GLU A 137 1.09 11.78 -5.72
C GLU A 137 -0.23 11.09 -5.36
N ASN A 138 -1.32 11.77 -5.70
CA ASN A 138 -2.64 11.18 -5.58
C ASN A 138 -2.76 10.00 -6.56
N ARG A 139 -2.75 8.79 -6.03
CA ARG A 139 -2.93 7.58 -6.83
C ARG A 139 -4.05 6.75 -6.20
N PRO A 140 -5.18 6.53 -6.90
CA PRO A 140 -6.26 5.74 -6.36
C PRO A 140 -5.76 4.35 -5.93
N PHE A 141 -6.30 3.82 -4.84
CA PHE A 141 -5.96 2.50 -4.29
C PHE A 141 -7.21 1.62 -4.33
N LEU A 142 -7.73 1.40 -5.55
CA LEU A 142 -8.98 0.67 -5.80
C LEU A 142 -8.95 -0.76 -5.22
N GLU A 143 -7.75 -1.33 -5.05
CA GLU A 143 -7.51 -2.68 -4.58
C GLU A 143 -7.64 -2.82 -3.06
N ARG A 144 -7.88 -1.71 -2.35
CA ARG A 144 -8.12 -1.66 -0.90
C ARG A 144 -9.57 -1.40 -0.54
N GLU A 145 -10.48 -1.51 -1.51
CA GLU A 145 -11.88 -1.14 -1.35
C GLU A 145 -12.55 -1.83 -0.14
N THR A 146 -12.20 -3.08 0.18
CA THR A 146 -12.72 -3.77 1.37
C THR A 146 -12.34 -3.07 2.68
N ILE A 147 -11.09 -2.62 2.81
CA ILE A 147 -10.62 -1.88 3.99
C ILE A 147 -11.23 -0.48 4.00
N VAL A 148 -11.30 0.18 2.83
CA VAL A 148 -11.98 1.47 2.67
C VAL A 148 -13.43 1.35 3.17
N LYS A 149 -14.23 0.44 2.62
CA LYS A 149 -15.62 0.18 3.01
C LYS A 149 -15.76 -0.05 4.51
N ARG A 150 -14.84 -0.80 5.13
CA ARG A 150 -14.84 -1.04 6.57
C ARG A 150 -14.56 0.22 7.38
N VAL A 151 -13.55 1.00 7.00
CA VAL A 151 -13.26 2.30 7.65
C VAL A 151 -14.45 3.23 7.53
N LEU A 152 -15.05 3.33 6.33
CA LEU A 152 -16.23 4.16 6.09
C LEU A 152 -17.41 3.76 6.97
N ALA A 153 -17.72 2.46 7.05
CA ALA A 153 -18.82 1.96 7.87
C ALA A 153 -18.65 2.35 9.35
N GLU A 154 -17.43 2.26 9.89
CA GLU A 154 -17.13 2.64 11.28
C GLU A 154 -17.21 4.16 11.51
N LEU A 155 -16.73 4.96 10.55
CA LEU A 155 -16.83 6.43 10.61
C LEU A 155 -18.29 6.89 10.54
N THR A 156 -19.10 6.32 9.65
CA THR A 156 -20.54 6.60 9.55
C THR A 156 -21.29 6.16 10.81
N THR A 157 -20.92 5.03 11.40
CA THR A 157 -21.49 4.56 12.68
C THR A 157 -21.20 5.57 13.81
N THR A 158 -20.00 6.14 13.83
CA THR A 158 -19.62 7.17 14.81
C THR A 158 -20.48 8.42 14.69
N GLN A 159 -20.85 8.82 13.48
CA GLN A 159 -21.63 10.03 13.22
C GLN A 159 -23.12 9.86 13.49
N SER A 160 -23.64 8.63 13.36
CA SER A 160 -25.06 8.30 13.49
C SER A 160 -25.48 7.89 14.90
N ARG A 161 -24.56 7.37 15.73
CA ARG A 161 -24.87 6.98 17.11
C ARG A 161 -25.14 8.20 17.99
N LYS A 162 -26.33 8.22 18.60
CA LYS A 162 -26.69 9.15 19.68
C LYS A 162 -26.25 8.67 21.08
N VAL A 163 -25.63 7.49 21.18
CA VAL A 163 -25.70 6.65 22.40
C VAL A 163 -24.41 6.62 23.23
N ASP A 164 -23.27 7.09 22.71
CA ASP A 164 -22.00 7.07 23.45
C ASP A 164 -21.42 8.50 23.53
N ASP A 165 -21.29 9.08 24.73
CA ASP A 165 -20.65 10.40 24.97
C ASP A 165 -19.12 10.38 24.80
N LYS A 166 -18.55 9.23 24.41
CA LYS A 166 -17.10 9.05 24.22
C LYS A 166 -16.71 9.21 22.75
N PRO A 167 -15.61 9.91 22.43
CA PRO A 167 -15.05 9.96 21.08
C PRO A 167 -14.72 8.57 20.55
N ARG A 168 -14.81 8.37 19.23
CA ARG A 168 -14.48 7.09 18.59
C ARG A 168 -13.36 7.28 17.56
N LEU A 169 -12.31 6.48 17.70
CA LEU A 169 -11.16 6.43 16.79
C LEU A 169 -11.16 5.12 16.01
N VAL A 170 -11.12 5.21 14.69
CA VAL A 170 -10.83 4.10 13.80
C VAL A 170 -9.33 4.08 13.54
N ALA A 171 -8.64 3.01 13.91
CA ALA A 171 -7.19 2.92 13.82
C ALA A 171 -6.74 1.82 12.84
N LEU A 172 -5.89 2.19 11.89
CA LEU A 172 -5.22 1.26 10.96
C LEU A 172 -3.73 1.15 11.29
N TRP A 173 -3.36 0.03 11.88
CA TRP A 173 -1.97 -0.31 12.16
C TRP A 173 -1.46 -1.30 11.13
N SER A 174 -0.42 -0.93 10.38
CA SER A 174 0.11 -1.78 9.32
C SER A 174 1.60 -1.52 9.10
N PRO A 175 2.39 -2.50 8.64
CA PRO A 175 3.83 -2.34 8.43
C PRO A 175 4.22 -1.14 7.55
N ARG A 176 5.51 -0.82 7.56
CA ARG A 176 6.05 0.28 6.76
C ARG A 176 5.93 -0.02 5.26
N GLY A 177 5.36 0.92 4.50
CA GLY A 177 5.29 0.84 3.03
C GLY A 177 4.11 0.05 2.45
N THR A 178 3.12 -0.31 3.27
CA THR A 178 1.89 -1.01 2.83
C THR A 178 0.83 -0.11 2.17
N GLY A 179 1.11 1.18 2.03
CA GLY A 179 0.21 2.15 1.38
C GLY A 179 -0.73 2.91 2.32
N LYS A 180 -0.48 2.93 3.64
CA LYS A 180 -1.32 3.64 4.63
C LYS A 180 -1.58 5.11 4.28
N THR A 181 -0.52 5.88 4.00
CA THR A 181 -0.62 7.29 3.61
C THR A 181 -1.50 7.48 2.37
N SER A 182 -1.35 6.61 1.36
CA SER A 182 -2.20 6.64 0.16
C SER A 182 -3.66 6.32 0.47
N LEU A 183 -3.93 5.40 1.41
CA LEU A 183 -5.28 5.11 1.89
C LEU A 183 -5.91 6.35 2.57
N VAL A 184 -5.16 7.07 3.43
CA VAL A 184 -5.63 8.31 4.05
C VAL A 184 -6.02 9.33 2.99
N ARG A 185 -5.16 9.54 1.99
CA ARG A 185 -5.44 10.46 0.87
C ARG A 185 -6.68 10.04 0.09
N HIS A 186 -6.79 8.76 -0.24
CA HIS A 186 -7.95 8.22 -0.95
C HIS A 186 -9.25 8.44 -0.16
N LEU A 187 -9.25 8.11 1.14
CA LEU A 187 -10.39 8.35 2.02
C LEU A 187 -10.77 9.83 2.04
N ALA A 188 -9.80 10.74 2.15
CA ALA A 188 -10.04 12.19 2.18
C ALA A 188 -10.66 12.73 0.88
N GLN A 189 -10.50 12.00 -0.23
CA GLN A 189 -10.95 12.40 -1.55
C GLN A 189 -12.28 11.78 -1.99
N LEU A 190 -12.83 10.83 -1.25
CA LEU A 190 -14.11 10.21 -1.58
C LEU A 190 -15.23 11.25 -1.69
N ASP A 191 -16.12 11.06 -2.66
CA ASP A 191 -17.22 11.98 -2.96
C ASP A 191 -18.13 12.24 -1.74
N GLN A 192 -18.35 11.22 -0.91
CA GLN A 192 -19.14 11.36 0.32
C GLN A 192 -18.55 12.34 1.36
N TYR A 193 -17.25 12.64 1.24
CA TYR A 193 -16.56 13.63 2.09
C TYR A 193 -16.19 14.90 1.31
N ALA A 194 -16.65 15.04 0.06
CA ALA A 194 -16.40 16.22 -0.75
C ALA A 194 -16.92 17.50 -0.08
N GLU A 195 -18.12 17.45 0.52
CA GLU A 195 -18.66 18.60 1.26
C GLU A 195 -17.77 18.92 2.49
N SER A 196 -17.38 17.91 3.26
CA SER A 196 -16.49 18.09 4.43
C SER A 196 -15.12 18.65 4.04
N ARG A 197 -14.58 18.25 2.89
CA ARG A 197 -13.33 18.78 2.34
C ARG A 197 -13.50 20.24 1.91
N ARG A 198 -14.52 20.52 1.07
CA ARG A 198 -14.82 21.85 0.53
C ARG A 198 -15.00 22.91 1.62
N CYS A 199 -15.63 22.56 2.75
CA CYS A 199 -15.88 23.52 3.82
C CYS A 199 -14.86 23.46 4.99
N GLY A 200 -13.75 22.74 4.86
CA GLY A 200 -12.75 22.67 5.92
C GLY A 200 -13.22 21.96 7.20
N ARG A 201 -14.16 21.01 7.07
CA ARG A 201 -14.68 20.15 8.16
C ARG A 201 -13.92 18.84 8.32
N LEU A 202 -13.06 18.53 7.36
CA LEU A 202 -12.09 17.45 7.43
C LEU A 202 -10.75 18.03 7.91
N LEU A 203 -10.15 17.48 8.95
CA LEU A 203 -8.78 17.78 9.36
C LEU A 203 -7.89 16.65 8.86
N VAL A 204 -6.75 17.01 8.29
CA VAL A 204 -5.76 16.06 7.82
C VAL A 204 -4.41 16.48 8.39
N ILE A 205 -3.78 15.59 9.15
CA ILE A 205 -2.62 15.91 9.99
C ILE A 205 -1.56 14.82 9.82
N ASP A 206 -0.31 15.22 9.58
CA ASP A 206 0.85 14.36 9.76
C ASP A 206 1.28 14.43 11.23
N ALA A 207 1.10 13.34 11.97
CA ALA A 207 1.40 13.31 13.40
C ALA A 207 2.89 13.57 13.71
N SER A 208 3.80 13.39 12.74
CA SER A 208 5.25 13.59 12.96
C SER A 208 5.63 15.01 13.36
N MET A 209 4.76 16.00 13.13
CA MET A 209 4.98 17.38 13.54
C MET A 209 4.65 17.66 15.03
N LEU A 210 3.91 16.77 15.69
CA LEU A 210 3.40 17.00 17.05
C LEU A 210 4.34 16.56 18.20
N PRO A 211 5.21 15.54 18.09
CA PRO A 211 6.09 15.09 19.17
C PRO A 211 6.91 16.17 19.86
N GLN A 212 7.45 17.12 19.09
CA GLN A 212 8.25 18.23 19.62
C GLN A 212 7.43 19.22 20.48
N HIS A 213 6.10 19.12 20.44
CA HIS A 213 5.17 19.96 21.19
C HIS A 213 4.47 19.21 22.32
N ALA A 214 4.88 17.98 22.64
CA ALA A 214 4.27 17.12 23.65
C ALA A 214 4.34 17.67 25.10
N GLN A 215 5.17 18.68 25.34
CA GLN A 215 5.28 19.34 26.66
C GLN A 215 4.15 20.33 26.94
N ASN A 216 3.40 20.73 25.90
CA ASN A 216 2.27 21.65 26.05
C ASN A 216 1.06 20.92 26.67
N ASP A 217 0.20 21.69 27.33
CA ASP A 217 -1.11 21.20 27.75
C ASP A 217 -1.92 20.69 26.54
N VAL A 218 -2.69 19.62 26.75
CA VAL A 218 -3.40 18.92 25.68
C VAL A 218 -4.52 19.78 25.10
N ASP A 219 -5.24 20.56 25.92
CA ASP A 219 -6.29 21.44 25.43
C ASP A 219 -5.71 22.56 24.57
N THR A 220 -4.54 23.07 24.97
CA THR A 220 -3.75 24.03 24.17
C THR A 220 -3.30 23.42 22.84
N LEU A 221 -2.82 22.18 22.85
CA LEU A 221 -2.37 21.49 21.63
C LEU A 221 -3.51 21.23 20.66
N VAL A 222 -4.67 20.76 21.14
CA VAL A 222 -5.88 20.56 20.31
C VAL A 222 -6.34 21.89 19.71
N SER A 223 -6.35 22.96 20.51
CA SER A 223 -6.67 24.31 20.04
C SER A 223 -5.71 24.78 18.94
N ALA A 224 -4.42 24.56 19.14
CA ALA A 224 -3.40 24.92 18.17
C ALA A 224 -3.55 24.17 16.85
N ILE A 225 -3.90 22.88 16.88
CA ILE A 225 -4.16 22.07 15.67
C ILE A 225 -5.32 22.66 14.86
N ILE A 226 -6.42 23.05 15.51
CA ILE A 226 -7.60 23.62 14.84
C ILE A 226 -7.30 25.02 14.29
N ILE A 227 -6.63 25.87 15.06
CA ILE A 227 -6.25 27.21 14.60
C ILE A 227 -5.24 27.12 13.45
N TRP A 228 -4.22 26.27 13.58
CA TRP A 228 -3.29 25.99 12.50
C TRP A 228 -4.02 25.52 11.24
N HIS A 229 -5.03 24.67 11.41
CA HIS A 229 -5.86 24.20 10.31
C HIS A 229 -6.60 25.34 9.60
N LEU A 230 -7.24 26.24 10.36
CA LEU A 230 -7.92 27.43 9.83
C LEU A 230 -6.95 28.37 9.10
N LEU A 231 -5.74 28.56 9.63
CA LEU A 231 -4.73 29.43 9.04
C LEU A 231 -4.25 28.96 7.66
N GLN A 232 -4.21 27.66 7.37
CA GLN A 232 -3.86 27.23 6.01
C GLN A 232 -5.04 27.35 5.03
N ILE A 233 -6.28 27.13 5.51
CA ILE A 233 -7.46 27.18 4.62
C ILE A 233 -7.75 28.63 4.22
N PHE A 234 -7.72 29.55 5.19
CA PHE A 234 -8.05 30.96 4.95
C PHE A 234 -6.85 31.82 4.58
N ASP A 235 -5.70 31.24 4.30
CA ASP A 235 -4.50 31.98 3.94
C ASP A 235 -4.72 32.92 2.75
N GLY A 236 -4.38 34.19 2.93
CA GLY A 236 -4.58 35.23 1.91
C GLY A 236 -6.02 35.75 1.83
N TYR A 237 -6.91 35.32 2.72
CA TYR A 237 -8.30 35.77 2.80
C TYR A 237 -8.60 36.45 4.15
N ALA A 238 -9.53 37.41 4.10
CA ALA A 238 -10.08 38.06 5.29
C ALA A 238 -11.47 37.51 5.58
N VAL A 239 -11.64 36.86 6.73
CA VAL A 239 -12.90 36.18 7.11
C VAL A 239 -13.64 37.00 8.16
N GLU A 240 -14.97 37.08 8.02
CA GLU A 240 -15.82 37.77 8.99
C GLU A 240 -16.05 36.89 10.24
N VAL A 241 -15.50 37.33 11.37
CA VAL A 241 -15.55 36.59 12.64
C VAL A 241 -16.68 37.09 13.57
N GLY A 242 -17.16 38.31 13.34
CA GLY A 242 -18.27 38.95 14.07
C GLY A 242 -18.84 40.11 13.24
N GLN A 243 -19.94 40.74 13.69
CA GLN A 243 -20.58 41.83 12.94
C GLN A 243 -19.59 42.94 12.60
N GLY A 244 -19.23 43.06 11.32
CA GLY A 244 -18.31 44.08 10.82
C GLY A 244 -16.82 43.82 11.08
N ASN A 245 -16.46 42.76 11.81
CA ASN A 245 -15.07 42.45 12.15
C ASN A 245 -14.48 41.40 11.20
N ARG A 246 -13.38 41.76 10.52
CA ARG A 246 -12.66 40.87 9.60
C ARG A 246 -11.26 40.56 10.10
N VAL A 247 -10.88 39.30 10.03
CA VAL A 247 -9.56 38.81 10.43
C VAL A 247 -8.83 38.31 9.21
N ALA A 248 -7.60 38.79 9.01
CA ALA A 248 -6.72 38.30 7.96
C ALA A 248 -5.97 37.05 8.44
N PHE A 249 -6.28 35.89 7.86
CA PHE A 249 -5.58 34.64 8.18
C PHE A 249 -4.32 34.55 7.32
N LYS A 250 -3.18 34.31 7.97
CA LYS A 250 -1.87 34.11 7.32
C LYS A 250 -1.31 32.77 7.76
N ARG A 251 -0.74 31.99 6.84
CA ARG A 251 -0.07 30.73 7.18
C ARG A 251 0.99 30.93 8.26
N LEU A 252 0.92 30.05 9.25
CA LEU A 252 1.91 29.87 10.29
C LEU A 252 2.17 28.38 10.48
N ASP A 253 3.36 28.04 10.94
CA ASP A 253 3.64 26.71 11.50
C ASP A 253 2.97 26.57 12.87
N ILE A 254 2.82 25.33 13.34
CA ILE A 254 2.15 25.04 14.61
C ILE A 254 2.86 25.66 15.83
N GLY A 255 4.20 25.74 15.82
CA GLY A 255 4.98 26.34 16.92
C GLY A 255 4.64 27.82 17.18
N PRO A 256 4.65 28.69 16.16
CA PRO A 256 4.11 30.05 16.27
C PRO A 256 2.67 30.12 16.76
N VAL A 257 1.78 29.21 16.34
CA VAL A 257 0.38 29.16 16.81
C VAL A 257 0.30 28.86 18.30
N LEU A 258 1.11 27.91 18.79
CA LEU A 258 1.21 27.61 20.23
C LEU A 258 1.64 28.84 21.03
N ARG A 259 2.65 29.57 20.57
CA ARG A 259 3.09 30.81 21.23
C ARG A 259 2.01 31.89 21.24
N LEU A 260 1.19 31.98 20.19
CA LEU A 260 0.07 32.92 20.16
C LEU A 260 -0.94 32.59 21.27
N LEU A 261 -1.30 31.32 21.43
CA LEU A 261 -2.22 30.86 22.49
C LEU A 261 -1.67 31.14 23.89
N GLU A 262 -0.36 30.98 24.10
CA GLU A 262 0.29 31.26 25.39
C GLU A 262 0.39 32.75 25.72
N GLN A 263 0.55 33.61 24.71
CA GLN A 263 0.85 35.04 24.87
C GLN A 263 -0.39 35.94 24.83
N THR A 264 -1.57 35.41 24.50
CA THR A 264 -2.76 36.23 24.27
C THR A 264 -3.20 36.99 25.53
N PRO A 265 -3.20 38.34 25.53
CA PRO A 265 -3.65 39.14 26.66
C PRO A 265 -5.16 39.01 26.89
N SER A 266 -5.61 39.24 28.13
CA SER A 266 -7.02 39.14 28.54
C SER A 266 -7.97 40.18 27.94
N THR A 267 -7.46 41.24 27.28
CA THR A 267 -8.28 42.25 26.60
C THR A 267 -7.53 42.95 25.46
N PRO A 268 -7.55 42.41 24.23
CA PRO A 268 -6.94 43.08 23.08
C PRO A 268 -7.89 44.08 22.41
N THR A 269 -7.34 45.20 21.89
CA THR A 269 -8.08 46.11 21.00
C THR A 269 -8.31 45.45 19.63
N PRO A 270 -9.46 45.68 18.97
CA PRO A 270 -9.73 45.15 17.64
C PRO A 270 -8.73 45.67 16.60
N ASP A 271 -7.79 44.82 16.20
CA ASP A 271 -6.75 45.14 15.20
C ASP A 271 -6.86 44.28 13.94
N GLY A 272 -7.86 43.39 13.89
CA GLY A 272 -8.08 42.48 12.75
C GLY A 272 -7.04 41.35 12.64
N SER A 273 -6.20 41.15 13.65
CA SER A 273 -5.23 40.07 13.70
C SER A 273 -5.82 38.75 14.20
N VAL A 274 -5.16 37.65 13.86
CA VAL A 274 -5.47 36.31 14.40
C VAL A 274 -5.29 36.28 15.92
N GLY A 275 -4.28 36.96 16.45
CA GLY A 275 -4.04 37.05 17.90
C GLY A 275 -5.19 37.73 18.64
N TRP A 276 -5.70 38.85 18.10
CA TRP A 276 -6.90 39.50 18.64
C TRP A 276 -8.12 38.58 18.60
N TRP A 277 -8.36 37.88 17.50
CA TRP A 277 -9.48 36.95 17.38
C TRP A 277 -9.37 35.80 18.38
N ILE A 278 -8.18 35.22 18.58
CA ILE A 278 -7.95 34.18 19.58
C ILE A 278 -8.32 34.69 20.98
N ALA A 279 -7.77 35.82 21.42
CA ALA A 279 -8.07 36.33 22.76
C ALA A 279 -9.52 36.81 22.94
N SER A 280 -10.20 37.18 21.86
CA SER A 280 -11.58 37.68 21.94
C SER A 280 -12.61 36.56 21.93
N PHE A 281 -12.34 35.45 21.21
CA PHE A 281 -13.36 34.43 20.91
C PHE A 281 -12.92 32.99 21.21
N CYS A 282 -11.67 32.74 21.58
CA CYS A 282 -11.09 31.41 21.74
C CYS A 282 -10.49 31.21 23.14
N ASN A 283 -11.26 31.51 24.20
CA ASN A 283 -10.77 31.45 25.59
C ASN A 283 -10.63 30.01 26.13
N SER A 284 -11.22 29.05 25.44
CA SER A 284 -11.14 27.63 25.76
C SER A 284 -11.07 26.79 24.48
N LYS A 285 -10.69 25.51 24.64
CA LYS A 285 -10.69 24.53 23.55
C LYS A 285 -12.09 24.33 22.94
N ASP A 286 -13.14 24.42 23.74
CA ASP A 286 -14.52 24.33 23.25
C ASP A 286 -14.91 25.59 22.46
N ASP A 287 -14.47 26.78 22.89
CA ASP A 287 -14.66 28.01 22.11
C ASP A 287 -13.95 27.94 20.74
N VAL A 288 -12.73 27.41 20.69
CA VAL A 288 -12.00 27.21 19.43
C VAL A 288 -12.75 26.27 18.50
N LEU A 289 -13.33 25.18 19.03
CA LEU A 289 -14.17 24.27 18.26
C LEU A 289 -15.42 24.97 17.72
N ASP A 290 -16.10 25.75 18.55
CA ASP A 290 -17.27 26.52 18.13
C ASP A 290 -16.92 27.58 17.09
N GLN A 291 -15.80 28.27 17.24
CA GLN A 291 -15.33 29.22 16.23
C GLN A 291 -14.96 28.53 14.92
N TRP A 292 -14.33 27.35 14.97
CA TRP A 292 -14.14 26.54 13.77
C TRP A 292 -15.48 26.17 13.12
N LEU A 293 -16.54 25.94 13.90
CA LEU A 293 -17.89 25.78 13.37
C LEU A 293 -18.41 27.03 12.66
N VAL A 294 -18.44 28.14 13.38
CA VAL A 294 -19.01 29.41 12.91
C VAL A 294 -18.28 29.95 11.69
N LEU A 295 -16.94 29.91 11.66
CA LEU A 295 -16.16 30.50 10.57
C LEU A 295 -16.34 29.75 9.26
N THR A 296 -16.34 28.43 9.30
CA THR A 296 -16.51 27.61 8.10
C THR A 296 -17.96 27.59 7.60
N GLU A 297 -18.95 27.70 8.50
CA GLU A 297 -20.35 27.92 8.11
C GLU A 297 -20.51 29.27 7.40
N LYS A 298 -19.98 30.35 7.97
CA LYS A 298 -20.04 31.69 7.36
C LYS A 298 -19.27 31.79 6.05
N ALA A 299 -18.05 31.23 6.00
CA ALA A 299 -17.19 31.33 4.83
C ALA A 299 -17.67 30.44 3.68
N PHE A 300 -18.17 29.23 3.95
CA PHE A 300 -18.44 28.23 2.92
C PHE A 300 -19.91 27.81 2.80
N ALA A 301 -20.82 28.46 3.52
CA ALA A 301 -22.22 28.05 3.65
C ALA A 301 -22.36 26.56 4.08
N ALA A 302 -21.45 26.10 4.94
CA ALA A 302 -21.37 24.71 5.36
C ALA A 302 -22.63 24.30 6.15
N LYS A 303 -23.29 23.22 5.75
CA LYS A 303 -24.46 22.73 6.51
C LYS A 303 -24.04 22.18 7.86
N ASN A 304 -24.88 22.37 8.88
CA ASN A 304 -24.68 21.77 10.20
C ASN A 304 -24.67 20.23 10.20
N SER A 305 -25.28 19.61 9.17
CA SER A 305 -25.23 18.16 8.94
C SER A 305 -23.90 17.67 8.34
N CYS A 306 -22.99 18.57 7.95
CA CYS A 306 -21.73 18.21 7.34
C CYS A 306 -20.86 17.40 8.32
N PRO A 307 -20.36 16.21 7.92
CA PRO A 307 -19.50 15.38 8.75
C PRO A 307 -18.24 16.10 9.24
N ARG A 308 -17.93 15.97 10.54
CA ARG A 308 -16.69 16.47 11.17
C ARG A 308 -15.69 15.31 11.25
N LEU A 309 -14.54 15.46 10.62
CA LEU A 309 -13.59 14.37 10.40
C LEU A 309 -12.18 14.77 10.84
N VAL A 310 -11.43 13.85 11.47
CA VAL A 310 -9.98 14.00 11.71
C VAL A 310 -9.26 12.79 11.16
N PHE A 311 -8.39 12.99 10.18
CA PHE A 311 -7.50 11.98 9.63
C PHE A 311 -6.07 12.27 10.06
N LEU A 312 -5.46 11.33 10.78
CA LEU A 312 -4.11 11.45 11.34
C LEU A 312 -3.20 10.37 10.74
N ASP A 313 -2.18 10.77 9.97
CA ASP A 313 -1.14 9.87 9.50
C ASP A 313 0.02 9.77 10.52
N GLN A 314 0.72 8.64 10.56
CA GLN A 314 1.86 8.38 11.47
C GLN A 314 1.55 8.49 12.98
N ALA A 315 0.33 8.16 13.39
CA ALA A 315 -0.15 8.27 14.77
C ALA A 315 0.67 7.44 15.78
N GLU A 316 1.46 6.46 15.33
CA GLU A 316 2.35 5.69 16.20
C GLU A 316 3.34 6.57 16.97
N LEU A 317 3.71 7.72 16.39
CA LEU A 317 4.64 8.66 17.02
C LEU A 317 4.05 9.29 18.28
N LEU A 318 2.72 9.42 18.36
CA LEU A 318 2.03 9.96 19.53
C LEU A 318 1.70 8.88 20.55
N THR A 319 1.51 7.63 20.11
CA THR A 319 1.28 6.51 21.04
C THR A 319 2.48 6.22 21.94
N ARG A 320 3.70 6.52 21.46
CA ARG A 320 4.95 6.29 22.19
C ARG A 320 5.28 7.40 23.20
N LEU A 321 4.60 8.53 23.14
CA LEU A 321 4.84 9.68 24.01
C LEU A 321 3.90 9.59 25.20
N GLU A 322 4.48 9.43 26.39
CA GLU A 322 3.74 9.46 27.65
C GLU A 322 3.50 10.93 28.06
N THR A 323 2.28 11.23 28.49
CA THR A 323 1.87 12.52 29.02
C THR A 323 1.71 12.45 30.54
N GLY A 324 2.31 13.40 31.25
CA GLY A 324 2.20 13.54 32.70
C GLY A 324 3.51 13.90 33.39
N LYS A 325 3.49 14.91 34.27
CA LYS A 325 4.57 15.11 35.25
C LYS A 325 4.69 13.85 36.11
N ARG A 326 5.92 13.51 36.51
CA ARG A 326 6.32 12.37 37.35
C ARG A 326 5.73 12.36 38.77
N GLU A 327 4.64 13.08 39.02
CA GLU A 327 4.05 13.24 40.34
C GLU A 327 3.08 12.11 40.63
N GLN A 328 3.64 11.10 41.30
CA GLN A 328 3.05 10.35 42.40
C GLN A 328 1.56 10.64 42.69
N GLN A 329 0.67 9.75 42.27
CA GLN A 329 -0.46 9.28 43.09
C GLN A 329 -1.12 8.05 42.43
N SER A 330 -1.01 6.92 43.13
CA SER A 330 -1.90 5.74 43.09
C SER A 330 -2.46 5.25 41.75
N GLY A 331 -1.87 4.19 41.20
CA GLY A 331 -2.59 3.12 40.47
C GLY A 331 -3.18 3.42 39.08
N GLY A 332 -3.09 4.64 38.55
CA GLY A 332 -3.57 4.96 37.20
C GLY A 332 -2.63 4.47 36.10
N ALA A 333 -3.16 3.80 35.07
CA ALA A 333 -2.40 3.42 33.88
C ALA A 333 -1.82 4.66 33.18
N ARG A 334 -0.56 4.57 32.73
CA ARG A 334 0.12 5.64 31.97
C ARG A 334 -0.65 5.94 30.68
N LYS A 335 -0.81 7.23 30.35
CA LYS A 335 -1.57 7.69 29.19
C LYS A 335 -0.63 8.09 28.06
N SER A 336 -1.04 7.80 26.83
CA SER A 336 -0.33 8.27 25.62
C SER A 336 -0.86 9.62 25.17
N LEU A 337 -0.03 10.42 24.52
CA LEU A 337 -0.45 11.69 23.92
C LEU A 337 -1.57 11.51 22.88
N LEU A 338 -1.57 10.39 22.15
CA LEU A 338 -2.65 10.03 21.24
C LEU A 338 -3.99 9.96 22.00
N THR A 339 -4.00 9.22 23.12
CA THR A 339 -5.18 9.04 23.96
C THR A 339 -5.71 10.36 24.47
N ASP A 340 -4.81 11.22 24.96
CA ASP A 340 -5.21 12.50 25.51
C ASP A 340 -5.81 13.40 24.42
N ILE A 341 -5.15 13.55 23.26
CA ILE A 341 -5.67 14.36 22.15
C ILE A 341 -7.07 13.90 21.73
N PHE A 342 -7.26 12.60 21.47
CA PHE A 342 -8.56 12.10 20.98
C PHE A 342 -9.65 12.13 22.05
N SER A 343 -9.30 12.01 23.34
CA SER A 343 -10.28 12.14 24.43
C SER A 343 -10.85 13.56 24.57
N LYS A 344 -10.14 14.58 24.08
CA LYS A 344 -10.56 15.99 24.12
C LYS A 344 -11.39 16.42 22.91
N LEU A 345 -11.48 15.59 21.88
CA LEU A 345 -12.31 15.87 20.70
C LEU A 345 -13.79 15.59 20.98
N PRO A 346 -14.73 16.23 20.28
CA PRO A 346 -16.17 15.96 20.44
C PRO A 346 -16.53 14.52 20.07
N ALA A 347 -17.48 13.91 20.80
CA ALA A 347 -17.89 12.50 20.60
C ALA A 347 -18.39 12.20 19.17
N ARG A 348 -19.04 13.16 18.52
CA ARG A 348 -19.59 13.04 17.15
C ARG A 348 -18.55 13.27 16.05
N MET A 349 -17.31 13.61 16.41
CA MET A 349 -16.23 13.79 15.44
C MET A 349 -15.67 12.42 15.06
N ALA A 350 -15.76 12.05 13.79
CA ALA A 350 -15.25 10.75 13.36
C ALA A 350 -13.75 10.85 13.10
N CYS A 351 -13.00 10.06 13.84
CA CYS A 351 -11.54 10.10 13.82
C CYS A 351 -11.00 8.85 13.14
N PHE A 352 -10.07 9.02 12.22
CA PHE A 352 -9.31 7.94 11.59
C PHE A 352 -7.83 8.20 11.77
N CYS A 353 -7.06 7.19 12.16
CA CYS A 353 -5.61 7.30 12.19
C CYS A 353 -4.93 6.10 11.56
N THR A 354 -3.69 6.31 11.10
CA THR A 354 -2.83 5.22 10.65
C THR A 354 -1.48 5.24 11.34
N GLY A 355 -0.85 4.07 11.44
CA GLY A 355 0.53 3.99 11.89
C GLY A 355 1.21 2.64 11.75
N THR A 356 2.48 2.57 12.17
CA THR A 356 3.41 1.47 11.88
C THR A 356 3.71 0.56 13.09
N LEU A 357 2.75 0.37 14.00
CA LEU A 357 2.90 -0.50 15.18
C LEU A 357 1.64 -1.29 15.48
N ASP A 358 1.77 -2.59 15.74
CA ASP A 358 0.67 -3.45 16.20
C ASP A 358 0.41 -3.26 17.70
N LEU A 359 0.04 -2.03 18.11
CA LEU A 359 -0.16 -1.66 19.52
C LEU A 359 -1.55 -2.02 20.06
N MET A 360 -2.44 -2.60 19.27
CA MET A 360 -3.83 -2.80 19.71
C MET A 360 -4.08 -4.14 20.41
N ARG A 361 -3.05 -4.96 20.63
CA ARG A 361 -3.19 -6.15 21.48
C ARG A 361 -3.32 -5.81 22.97
N ASP A 362 -2.85 -4.62 23.38
CA ASP A 362 -2.88 -4.14 24.76
C ASP A 362 -3.66 -2.82 24.93
N ALA A 363 -4.59 -2.51 24.01
CA ALA A 363 -5.55 -1.45 24.29
C ALA A 363 -6.33 -1.85 25.57
N PRO A 364 -6.39 -0.99 26.60
CA PRO A 364 -7.20 -1.27 27.78
C PRO A 364 -8.61 -1.67 27.32
N ALA A 365 -9.27 -2.58 28.04
CA ALA A 365 -10.65 -2.94 27.69
C ALA A 365 -11.47 -1.66 27.48
N VAL A 366 -12.32 -1.66 26.45
CA VAL A 366 -13.10 -0.49 25.97
C VAL A 366 -13.77 0.32 27.09
N GLU A 367 -14.07 -0.33 28.21
CA GLU A 367 -14.65 0.25 29.42
C GLU A 367 -13.71 1.22 30.16
N TYR A 368 -12.39 0.99 30.10
CA TYR A 368 -11.35 1.75 30.80
C TYR A 368 -10.69 2.85 29.95
N THR A 369 -11.04 2.98 28.67
CA THR A 369 -10.50 4.03 27.80
C THR A 369 -11.39 5.29 27.83
N LEU A 370 -10.76 6.46 27.74
CA LEU A 370 -11.45 7.77 27.66
C LEU A 370 -12.19 7.95 26.32
N PHE A 371 -11.86 7.14 25.31
CA PHE A 371 -12.43 7.14 23.97
C PHE A 371 -12.45 5.70 23.43
N TYR A 372 -13.38 5.38 22.53
CA TYR A 372 -13.50 4.07 21.91
C TYR A 372 -12.49 3.92 20.77
N VAL A 373 -11.79 2.79 20.69
CA VAL A 373 -10.89 2.50 19.56
C VAL A 373 -11.38 1.26 18.81
N HIS A 374 -11.65 1.42 17.51
CA HIS A 374 -11.86 0.31 16.58
C HIS A 374 -10.61 0.09 15.75
N SER A 375 -9.94 -1.05 15.89
CA SER A 375 -8.88 -1.42 14.96
C SER A 375 -9.41 -2.14 13.74
N VAL A 376 -9.07 -1.61 12.57
CA VAL A 376 -9.24 -2.33 11.31
C VAL A 376 -8.03 -3.26 11.07
N PRO A 377 -8.20 -4.36 10.31
CA PRO A 377 -7.09 -5.27 9.99
C PRO A 377 -5.94 -4.55 9.30
N ALA A 378 -4.71 -4.97 9.61
CA ALA A 378 -3.52 -4.48 8.95
C ALA A 378 -3.59 -4.68 7.42
N LEU A 379 -3.06 -3.71 6.65
CA LEU A 379 -2.93 -3.87 5.21
C LEU A 379 -1.90 -4.97 4.90
N ALA A 380 -2.35 -6.05 4.26
CA ALA A 380 -1.47 -7.06 3.66
C ALA A 380 -0.76 -6.48 2.42
N PRO A 381 0.36 -7.02 1.95
CA PRO A 381 0.89 -6.69 0.62
C PRO A 381 -0.15 -6.93 -0.51
N LEU A 382 0.04 -6.30 -1.66
CA LEU A 382 -0.87 -6.43 -2.80
C LEU A 382 -0.80 -7.85 -3.38
N SER A 383 -1.95 -8.38 -3.79
CA SER A 383 -1.98 -9.56 -4.65
C SER A 383 -1.36 -9.23 -6.02
N ARG A 384 -1.05 -10.25 -6.82
CA ARG A 384 -0.55 -10.07 -8.19
C ARG A 384 -1.48 -9.16 -9.02
N ASP A 385 -2.78 -9.47 -9.03
CA ASP A 385 -3.74 -8.73 -9.85
C ASP A 385 -3.96 -7.32 -9.32
N ALA A 386 -3.96 -7.17 -8.00
CA ALA A 386 -4.02 -5.85 -7.37
C ALA A 386 -2.79 -5.01 -7.75
N ALA A 387 -1.59 -5.57 -7.62
CA ALA A 387 -0.37 -4.89 -8.02
C ALA A 387 -0.40 -4.52 -9.52
N ALA A 388 -0.87 -5.41 -10.40
CA ALA A 388 -0.99 -5.11 -11.83
C ALA A 388 -1.93 -3.93 -12.09
N ALA A 389 -3.11 -3.90 -11.45
CA ALA A 389 -4.06 -2.80 -11.55
C ALA A 389 -3.49 -1.49 -11.00
N THR A 390 -2.82 -1.55 -9.84
CA THR A 390 -2.16 -0.40 -9.23
C THR A 390 -1.05 0.13 -10.13
N MET A 391 -0.27 -0.75 -10.78
CA MET A 391 0.83 -0.34 -11.67
C MET A 391 0.30 0.36 -12.93
N GLN A 392 -0.78 -0.14 -13.53
CA GLN A 392 -1.43 0.51 -14.67
C GLN A 392 -1.83 1.96 -14.35
N GLN A 393 -2.22 2.23 -13.11
CA GLN A 393 -2.58 3.57 -12.65
C GLN A 393 -1.34 4.46 -12.38
N TRP A 394 -0.20 3.87 -12.04
CA TRP A 394 0.93 4.59 -11.44
C TRP A 394 1.88 5.27 -12.41
N ASN A 395 2.27 4.62 -13.51
CA ASN A 395 3.30 5.18 -14.41
C ASN A 395 3.11 4.80 -15.89
N LYS A 396 2.01 4.11 -16.26
CA LYS A 396 1.81 3.50 -17.59
C LYS A 396 2.93 2.55 -18.06
N THR A 397 4.01 2.36 -17.32
CA THR A 397 5.07 1.38 -17.61
C THR A 397 4.48 -0.02 -17.53
N ILE A 398 4.46 -0.72 -18.67
CA ILE A 398 3.95 -2.09 -18.79
C ILE A 398 5.16 -3.03 -18.89
N TYR A 399 5.47 -3.73 -17.80
CA TYR A 399 6.32 -4.92 -17.89
C TYR A 399 5.53 -6.04 -18.58
N ASP A 400 6.25 -6.92 -19.28
CA ASP A 400 5.63 -8.19 -19.68
C ASP A 400 5.31 -9.04 -18.45
N ASP A 401 4.36 -9.97 -18.58
CA ASP A 401 3.90 -10.83 -17.49
C ASP A 401 5.06 -11.57 -16.79
N PRO A 402 6.05 -12.15 -17.50
CA PRO A 402 7.19 -12.81 -16.87
C PRO A 402 8.02 -11.86 -15.99
N THR A 403 8.36 -10.66 -16.47
CA THR A 403 9.13 -9.68 -15.71
C THR A 403 8.32 -9.18 -14.52
N PHE A 404 7.04 -8.91 -14.72
CA PHE A 404 6.14 -8.49 -13.65
C PHE A 404 6.06 -9.54 -12.53
N ASN A 405 5.91 -10.82 -12.87
CA ASN A 405 5.86 -11.90 -11.89
C ASN A 405 7.17 -12.04 -11.10
N GLN A 406 8.32 -11.79 -11.72
CA GLN A 406 9.60 -11.75 -10.99
C GLN A 406 9.65 -10.58 -10.01
N ILE A 407 9.24 -9.39 -10.42
CA ILE A 407 9.17 -8.21 -9.54
C ILE A 407 8.19 -8.47 -8.38
N MET A 408 7.08 -9.16 -8.63
CA MET A 408 6.13 -9.57 -7.59
C MET A 408 6.76 -10.52 -6.56
N LEU A 409 7.59 -11.48 -6.98
CA LEU A 409 8.30 -12.35 -6.05
C LEU A 409 9.37 -11.61 -5.24
N PHE A 410 10.06 -10.63 -5.84
CA PHE A 410 11.07 -9.83 -5.11
C PHE A 410 10.44 -8.90 -4.09
N SER A 411 9.40 -8.17 -4.50
CA SER A 411 8.72 -7.19 -3.66
C SER A 411 7.72 -7.81 -2.70
N CYS A 412 7.28 -9.05 -2.95
CA CYS A 412 6.14 -9.68 -2.30
C CYS A 412 4.86 -8.83 -2.36
N GLY A 413 4.71 -8.00 -3.40
CA GLY A 413 3.56 -7.11 -3.56
C GLY A 413 3.56 -5.89 -2.64
N VAL A 414 4.67 -5.58 -1.95
CA VAL A 414 4.76 -4.43 -1.06
C VAL A 414 4.70 -3.14 -1.88
N PRO A 415 3.67 -2.27 -1.70
CA PRO A 415 3.46 -1.09 -2.52
C PRO A 415 4.67 -0.17 -2.64
N ARG A 416 5.40 0.07 -1.54
CA ARG A 416 6.59 0.93 -1.57
C ARG A 416 7.71 0.34 -2.42
N LEU A 417 7.96 -0.97 -2.36
CA LEU A 417 8.97 -1.61 -3.21
C LEU A 417 8.54 -1.61 -4.68
N LEU A 418 7.26 -1.89 -4.94
CA LEU A 418 6.69 -1.76 -6.28
C LEU A 418 6.81 -0.33 -6.82
N GLN A 419 6.59 0.70 -6.00
CA GLN A 419 6.76 2.08 -6.45
C GLN A 419 8.18 2.34 -6.95
N TRP A 420 9.19 1.87 -6.21
CA TRP A 420 10.60 2.03 -6.58
C TRP A 420 10.97 1.24 -7.83
N ALA A 421 10.57 -0.04 -7.91
CA ALA A 421 10.79 -0.88 -9.09
C ALA A 421 10.29 -0.24 -10.40
N PHE A 422 9.35 0.70 -10.32
CA PHE A 422 8.68 1.33 -11.45
C PHE A 422 8.96 2.84 -11.56
N GLN A 423 9.78 3.41 -10.67
CA GLN A 423 10.29 4.79 -10.76
C GLN A 423 11.47 4.92 -11.74
N ALA A 424 11.91 3.82 -12.35
CA ALA A 424 13.03 3.76 -13.28
C ALA A 424 12.81 4.51 -14.62
N ASP A 425 11.81 5.39 -14.74
CA ASP A 425 11.43 6.00 -16.01
C ASP A 425 11.94 7.42 -16.18
N GLY A 426 12.72 7.56 -17.24
CA GLY A 426 13.32 8.78 -17.75
C GLY A 426 13.89 8.54 -19.15
N GLU A 427 14.41 7.34 -19.44
CA GLU A 427 15.06 7.07 -20.75
C GLU A 427 14.89 5.66 -21.34
N LEU A 428 14.34 4.67 -20.63
CA LEU A 428 14.45 3.26 -21.07
C LEU A 428 13.10 2.68 -21.51
N THR A 429 12.87 2.70 -22.83
CA THR A 429 11.81 1.96 -23.55
C THR A 429 11.85 0.42 -23.36
N LYS A 430 12.72 -0.11 -22.48
CA LYS A 430 12.80 -1.52 -22.08
C LYS A 430 13.19 -1.65 -20.60
N ALA A 431 12.21 -1.56 -19.72
CA ALA A 431 12.41 -1.87 -18.30
C ALA A 431 12.65 -3.38 -18.12
N SER A 432 13.68 -3.77 -17.36
CA SER A 432 14.04 -5.17 -17.07
C SER A 432 13.94 -5.47 -15.58
N THR A 433 13.85 -6.76 -15.23
CA THR A 433 13.87 -7.20 -13.81
C THR A 433 15.09 -6.68 -13.05
N GLU A 434 16.25 -6.60 -13.72
CA GLU A 434 17.50 -6.13 -13.14
C GLU A 434 17.43 -4.65 -12.75
N ILE A 435 16.82 -3.82 -13.59
CA ILE A 435 16.59 -2.39 -13.33
C ILE A 435 15.64 -2.24 -12.14
N ALA A 436 14.51 -2.94 -12.15
CA ALA A 436 13.53 -2.92 -11.07
C ALA A 436 14.15 -3.33 -9.73
N LEU A 437 14.98 -4.38 -9.73
CA LEU A 437 15.73 -4.83 -8.56
C LEU A 437 16.70 -3.77 -8.04
N ASN A 438 17.44 -3.08 -8.93
CA ASN A 438 18.38 -2.04 -8.52
C ASN A 438 17.65 -0.87 -7.84
N GLU A 439 16.49 -0.46 -8.36
CA GLU A 439 15.68 0.56 -7.70
C GLU A 439 15.11 0.09 -6.36
N MET A 440 14.60 -1.15 -6.28
CA MET A 440 14.17 -1.70 -4.99
C MET A 440 15.31 -1.78 -3.96
N SER A 441 16.55 -2.05 -4.39
CA SER A 441 17.71 -2.00 -3.50
C SER A 441 17.98 -0.60 -2.95
N LYS A 442 17.81 0.46 -3.75
CA LYS A 442 17.87 1.84 -3.24
C LYS A 442 16.78 2.11 -2.21
N CYS A 443 15.57 1.59 -2.42
CA CYS A 443 14.48 1.67 -1.46
C CYS A 443 14.89 1.14 -0.08
N PHE A 444 15.69 0.07 -0.02
CA PHE A 444 16.16 -0.48 1.25
C PHE A 444 17.11 0.45 1.98
N ALA A 445 18.09 1.03 1.29
CA ALA A 445 19.01 1.98 1.89
C ALA A 445 18.29 3.20 2.49
N GLU A 446 17.24 3.68 1.81
CA GLU A 446 16.53 4.89 2.25
C GLU A 446 15.40 4.61 3.24
N SER A 447 14.59 3.59 2.95
CA SER A 447 13.27 3.41 3.55
C SER A 447 13.18 2.25 4.53
N TYR A 448 14.05 1.25 4.40
CA TYR A 448 14.05 0.03 5.21
C TYR A 448 15.38 -0.21 5.92
N LYS A 449 16.19 0.84 6.12
CA LYS A 449 17.47 0.74 6.85
C LYS A 449 17.37 0.10 8.23
N SER A 450 16.22 0.21 8.89
CA SER A 450 15.93 -0.41 10.19
C SER A 450 15.80 -1.93 10.13
N ALA A 451 15.48 -2.50 8.96
CA ALA A 451 15.36 -3.94 8.78
C ALA A 451 16.68 -4.60 8.36
N ALA A 452 17.65 -3.86 7.82
CA ALA A 452 18.92 -4.41 7.37
C ALA A 452 19.70 -5.16 8.49
N PRO A 453 19.81 -4.63 9.73
CA PRO A 453 20.50 -5.34 10.82
C PRO A 453 19.89 -6.71 11.16
N LEU A 454 18.57 -6.89 10.93
CA LEU A 454 17.92 -8.18 11.15
C LEU A 454 18.48 -9.27 10.23
N PHE A 455 18.87 -8.92 9.00
CA PHE A 455 19.42 -9.88 8.04
C PHE A 455 20.96 -9.99 8.09
N SER A 456 21.66 -8.94 8.52
CA SER A 456 23.12 -8.93 8.59
C SER A 456 23.66 -9.47 9.92
N ASP A 457 23.01 -9.13 11.04
CA ASP A 457 23.55 -9.29 12.39
C ASP A 457 22.80 -10.35 13.21
N ASP A 458 21.47 -10.47 13.04
CA ASP A 458 20.62 -11.43 13.74
C ASP A 458 20.11 -12.55 12.81
N ILE A 459 21.03 -13.43 12.43
CA ILE A 459 20.75 -14.49 11.45
C ILE A 459 19.67 -15.48 11.92
N GLU A 460 19.51 -15.70 13.22
CA GLU A 460 18.50 -16.59 13.78
C GLU A 460 17.09 -16.03 13.54
N THR A 461 16.89 -14.73 13.82
CA THR A 461 15.64 -14.05 13.49
C THR A 461 15.41 -14.03 11.98
N ALA A 462 16.42 -13.72 11.17
CA ALA A 462 16.32 -13.73 9.71
C ALA A 462 15.89 -15.10 9.17
N LEU A 463 16.51 -16.18 9.66
CA LEU A 463 16.21 -17.55 9.28
C LEU A 463 14.75 -17.91 9.61
N ALA A 464 14.31 -17.61 10.83
CA ALA A 464 12.95 -17.90 11.27
C ALA A 464 11.90 -17.13 10.46
N ILE A 465 12.12 -15.84 10.15
CA ILE A 465 11.18 -15.09 9.30
C ILE A 465 11.22 -15.56 7.84
N VAL A 466 12.37 -15.99 7.32
CA VAL A 466 12.50 -16.59 5.97
C VAL A 466 11.72 -17.89 5.88
N LEU A 467 11.84 -18.78 6.87
CA LEU A 467 11.04 -19.99 6.96
C LEU A 467 9.54 -19.67 7.03
N CYS A 468 9.14 -18.72 7.89
CA CYS A 468 7.75 -18.24 7.99
C CYS A 468 7.24 -17.67 6.66
N SER A 469 8.12 -17.14 5.81
CA SER A 469 7.78 -16.58 4.50
C SER A 469 7.62 -17.60 3.40
N ALA A 470 8.27 -18.76 3.53
CA ALA A 470 8.16 -19.86 2.59
C ALA A 470 6.82 -20.61 2.77
N VAL A 471 6.31 -20.64 4.01
CA VAL A 471 5.17 -21.48 4.39
C VAL A 471 4.01 -20.66 4.97
N ARG A 472 2.79 -21.21 4.96
CA ARG A 472 1.59 -20.57 5.51
C ARG A 472 1.60 -20.55 7.04
N TRP A 473 2.41 -19.70 7.63
CA TRP A 473 2.55 -19.56 9.07
C TRP A 473 1.75 -18.38 9.61
N THR A 474 0.86 -18.62 10.57
CA THR A 474 0.03 -17.55 11.16
C THR A 474 0.78 -16.89 12.30
N ALA A 475 1.34 -15.71 12.06
CA ALA A 475 1.99 -14.91 13.12
C ALA A 475 0.98 -14.19 14.04
N THR A 476 -0.27 -14.01 13.63
CA THR A 476 -1.17 -13.03 14.27
C THR A 476 -2.35 -13.64 15.06
N GLY A 477 -2.31 -14.92 15.43
CA GLY A 477 -3.49 -15.66 15.90
C GLY A 477 -3.72 -15.87 17.41
N SER A 478 -2.71 -15.75 18.28
CA SER A 478 -2.88 -15.94 19.74
C SER A 478 -1.74 -15.30 20.55
N ARG A 479 -1.90 -15.17 21.88
CA ARG A 479 -0.85 -14.71 22.83
C ARG A 479 0.41 -15.59 22.82
N GLN A 480 0.33 -16.82 22.33
CA GLN A 480 1.45 -17.75 22.23
C GLN A 480 2.38 -17.42 21.05
N PHE A 481 1.95 -16.56 20.11
CA PHE A 481 2.66 -16.24 18.86
C PHE A 481 3.01 -14.74 18.75
N ASP A 482 3.34 -14.08 19.87
CA ASP A 482 3.73 -12.65 19.88
C ASP A 482 5.16 -12.41 19.34
N ARG A 483 5.98 -13.47 19.33
CA ARG A 483 7.38 -13.45 18.91
C ARG A 483 7.64 -14.30 17.69
N VAL A 484 8.72 -13.98 16.98
CA VAL A 484 9.25 -14.79 15.89
C VAL A 484 9.70 -16.15 16.47
N PRO A 485 9.29 -17.29 15.87
CA PRO A 485 9.59 -18.63 16.39
C PRO A 485 11.07 -18.83 16.71
N GLY A 486 11.38 -19.34 17.91
CA GLY A 486 12.76 -19.61 18.34
C GLY A 486 13.56 -18.39 18.77
N THR A 487 12.94 -17.20 18.84
CA THR A 487 13.65 -15.96 19.18
C THR A 487 12.90 -15.15 20.24
N ASN A 488 13.60 -14.16 20.80
CA ASN A 488 12.99 -13.17 21.68
C ASN A 488 12.41 -11.97 20.91
N THR A 489 12.52 -11.91 19.59
CA THR A 489 12.15 -10.74 18.80
C THR A 489 10.63 -10.69 18.59
N PRO A 490 9.93 -9.63 19.04
CA PRO A 490 8.50 -9.45 18.82
C PRO A 490 8.17 -9.28 17.32
N TRP A 491 7.05 -9.86 16.86
CA TRP A 491 6.57 -9.62 15.50
C TRP A 491 6.28 -8.14 15.22
N SER A 492 5.88 -7.39 16.24
CA SER A 492 5.68 -5.94 16.15
C SER A 492 6.96 -5.22 15.67
N ASP A 493 8.13 -5.66 16.14
CA ASP A 493 9.41 -5.02 15.81
C ASP A 493 9.82 -5.36 14.37
N ILE A 494 9.59 -6.61 13.95
CA ILE A 494 9.79 -7.05 12.56
C ILE A 494 8.91 -6.24 11.59
N PHE A 495 7.63 -6.09 11.91
CA PHE A 495 6.67 -5.35 11.10
C PHE A 495 6.96 -3.85 11.12
N HIS A 496 7.40 -3.31 12.26
CA HIS A 496 7.81 -1.92 12.38
C HIS A 496 9.02 -1.60 11.51
N ALA A 497 10.03 -2.46 11.55
CA ALA A 497 11.23 -2.35 10.72
C ALA A 497 10.93 -2.48 9.22
N GLY A 498 9.80 -3.13 8.87
CA GLY A 498 9.42 -3.44 7.50
C GLY A 498 10.19 -4.63 6.92
N ALA A 499 10.70 -5.50 7.80
CA ALA A 499 11.36 -6.74 7.40
C ALA A 499 10.36 -7.80 6.92
N ALA A 500 9.16 -7.83 7.50
CA ALA A 500 8.10 -8.75 7.13
C ALA A 500 6.71 -8.08 7.14
N PHE A 501 5.73 -8.75 6.56
CA PHE A 501 4.38 -8.23 6.38
C PHE A 501 3.33 -9.31 6.68
N PRO A 502 2.31 -9.05 7.51
CA PRO A 502 1.26 -10.01 7.76
C PRO A 502 0.36 -10.15 6.53
N ALA A 503 -0.01 -11.38 6.18
CA ALA A 503 -0.89 -11.68 5.07
C ALA A 503 -1.82 -12.86 5.43
N GLU A 504 -3.01 -12.53 5.93
CA GLU A 504 -4.04 -13.47 6.43
C GLU A 504 -3.53 -14.66 7.26
N LYS A 505 -3.07 -15.73 6.61
CA LYS A 505 -2.57 -16.99 7.19
C LYS A 505 -1.09 -17.24 6.91
N SER A 506 -0.35 -16.17 6.66
CA SER A 506 1.07 -16.22 6.31
C SER A 506 1.77 -14.94 6.74
N VAL A 507 3.09 -15.00 6.73
CA VAL A 507 3.97 -13.84 6.78
C VAL A 507 4.63 -13.74 5.41
N LEU A 508 4.73 -12.55 4.85
CA LEU A 508 5.42 -12.31 3.59
C LEU A 508 6.68 -11.50 3.86
N VAL A 509 7.80 -11.95 3.33
CA VAL A 509 9.09 -11.29 3.45
C VAL A 509 9.61 -11.01 2.03
N PRO A 510 9.88 -9.75 1.64
CA PRO A 510 10.44 -9.43 0.33
C PRO A 510 11.73 -10.19 0.06
N ARG A 511 11.77 -11.00 -1.02
CA ARG A 511 12.94 -11.85 -1.31
C ARG A 511 14.20 -11.05 -1.62
N ILE A 512 14.04 -9.79 -2.03
CA ILE A 512 15.18 -8.89 -2.29
C ILE A 512 16.13 -8.75 -1.08
N TRP A 513 15.68 -9.02 0.14
CA TRP A 513 16.52 -9.02 1.36
C TRP A 513 17.74 -9.94 1.26
N TRP A 514 17.63 -11.08 0.59
CA TRP A 514 18.73 -12.05 0.43
C TRP A 514 19.02 -12.41 -1.02
N CYS A 515 18.23 -11.95 -2.00
CA CYS A 515 18.52 -12.23 -3.41
C CYS A 515 19.71 -11.42 -3.95
N ARG A 516 19.99 -10.23 -3.39
CA ARG A 516 21.07 -9.33 -3.83
C ARG A 516 22.31 -9.42 -2.96
N ASP A 517 22.12 -9.65 -1.67
CA ASP A 517 23.21 -9.73 -0.72
C ASP A 517 23.72 -11.18 -0.63
N ALA A 518 24.81 -11.44 -1.34
CA ALA A 518 25.44 -12.76 -1.35
C ALA A 518 25.92 -13.20 0.03
N ALA A 519 26.28 -12.27 0.92
CA ALA A 519 26.70 -12.59 2.27
C ALA A 519 25.51 -13.03 3.13
N VAL A 520 24.38 -12.33 3.04
CA VAL A 520 23.12 -12.75 3.70
C VAL A 520 22.66 -14.11 3.15
N SER A 521 22.65 -14.27 1.83
CA SER A 521 22.27 -15.55 1.20
C SER A 521 23.16 -16.70 1.67
N ALA A 522 24.49 -16.52 1.69
CA ALA A 522 25.41 -17.56 2.12
C ALA A 522 25.24 -17.92 3.61
N LYS A 523 24.99 -16.92 4.47
CA LYS A 523 24.69 -17.17 5.89
C LYS A 523 23.41 -17.97 6.06
N LEU A 524 22.33 -17.62 5.35
CA LEU A 524 21.06 -18.36 5.39
C LEU A 524 21.23 -19.79 4.88
N GLU A 525 21.93 -19.97 3.75
CA GLU A 525 22.21 -21.29 3.17
C GLU A 525 22.99 -22.18 4.15
N SER A 526 24.03 -21.64 4.80
CA SER A 526 24.85 -22.40 5.76
C SER A 526 24.06 -22.88 6.97
N HIS A 527 23.14 -22.08 7.52
CA HIS A 527 22.31 -22.52 8.65
C HIS A 527 21.27 -23.57 8.21
N LEU A 528 20.67 -23.39 7.04
CA LEU A 528 19.68 -24.33 6.49
C LEU A 528 20.32 -25.68 6.10
N GLU A 529 21.58 -25.68 5.67
CA GLU A 529 22.34 -26.90 5.40
C GLU A 529 22.46 -27.78 6.65
N GLY A 530 22.65 -27.18 7.82
CA GLY A 530 22.63 -27.90 9.11
C GLY A 530 21.29 -28.58 9.42
N TRP A 531 20.19 -28.14 8.79
CA TRP A 531 18.87 -28.77 8.88
C TRP A 531 18.52 -29.61 7.66
N ASN A 532 19.45 -29.74 6.72
CA ASN A 532 19.27 -30.40 5.43
C ASN A 532 18.02 -29.87 4.70
N ILE A 533 17.90 -28.53 4.70
CA ILE A 533 16.93 -27.76 3.93
C ILE A 533 17.71 -26.96 2.88
N ASP A 534 17.27 -27.00 1.63
CA ASP A 534 17.87 -26.18 0.58
C ASP A 534 17.07 -24.89 0.39
N LEU A 535 17.70 -23.74 0.63
CA LEU A 535 17.09 -22.42 0.45
C LEU A 535 16.55 -22.24 -0.98
N LYS A 536 17.26 -22.74 -1.99
CA LYS A 536 16.88 -22.60 -3.40
C LYS A 536 15.69 -23.47 -3.77
N SER A 537 15.51 -24.57 -3.06
CA SER A 537 14.34 -25.44 -3.18
C SER A 537 13.13 -24.92 -2.40
N LEU A 538 13.37 -24.26 -1.27
CA LEU A 538 12.34 -23.67 -0.41
C LEU A 538 11.78 -22.35 -1.00
N LEU A 539 12.67 -21.49 -1.49
CA LEU A 539 12.39 -20.17 -2.02
C LEU A 539 13.20 -19.98 -3.33
N PRO A 540 12.71 -20.49 -4.46
CA PRO A 540 13.47 -20.47 -5.71
C PRO A 540 13.78 -19.05 -6.16
N ASP A 541 14.99 -18.86 -6.67
CA ASP A 541 15.43 -17.58 -7.23
C ASP A 541 14.55 -17.22 -8.45
N PRO A 542 13.81 -16.10 -8.39
CA PRO A 542 12.92 -15.68 -9.48
C PRO A 542 13.62 -15.54 -10.83
N LEU A 543 14.90 -15.14 -10.84
CA LEU A 543 15.68 -14.98 -12.09
C LEU A 543 16.05 -16.34 -12.71
N LYS A 544 16.22 -17.38 -11.89
CA LYS A 544 16.57 -18.73 -12.36
C LYS A 544 15.35 -19.51 -12.84
N MET A 545 14.16 -19.20 -12.33
CA MET A 545 12.91 -19.86 -12.77
C MET A 545 12.60 -19.62 -14.26
N VAL A 546 12.90 -18.43 -14.79
CA VAL A 546 12.63 -18.08 -16.21
C VAL A 546 13.70 -18.59 -17.18
N LYS A 547 14.94 -18.80 -16.69
CA LYS A 547 16.08 -19.28 -17.49
C LYS A 547 16.13 -20.80 -17.66
N SER A 548 15.20 -21.55 -17.05
CA SER A 548 15.10 -23.00 -17.26
C SER A 548 14.75 -23.29 -18.72
N SER A 549 15.60 -24.06 -19.39
CA SER A 549 15.36 -24.55 -20.77
C SER A 549 14.19 -25.54 -20.85
N VAL A 550 13.71 -26.02 -19.70
CA VAL A 550 12.54 -26.88 -19.63
C VAL A 550 11.32 -25.97 -19.60
N ARG A 551 10.72 -25.71 -20.75
CA ARG A 551 9.40 -25.07 -20.84
C ARG A 551 8.31 -26.13 -20.77
N GLY A 552 7.27 -25.82 -20.01
CA GLY A 552 6.03 -26.57 -19.98
C GLY A 552 5.75 -27.34 -18.69
N PRO A 553 4.56 -27.93 -18.60
CA PRO A 553 4.04 -28.79 -17.53
C PRO A 553 5.04 -29.64 -16.76
N LEU A 554 5.89 -30.37 -17.49
CA LEU A 554 6.84 -31.34 -16.96
C LEU A 554 8.08 -30.69 -16.33
N ALA A 555 8.36 -29.43 -16.65
CA ALA A 555 9.42 -28.64 -16.03
C ALA A 555 9.17 -28.35 -14.55
N ARG A 556 7.89 -28.39 -14.15
CA ARG A 556 7.45 -27.96 -12.83
C ARG A 556 7.53 -29.08 -11.79
N GLY A 557 7.43 -30.36 -12.16
CA GLY A 557 7.33 -31.48 -11.21
C GLY A 557 8.51 -31.65 -10.26
N VAL A 558 9.75 -31.58 -10.77
CA VAL A 558 10.99 -31.80 -9.98
C VAL A 558 11.23 -30.66 -8.97
N PRO A 559 11.26 -29.37 -9.38
CA PRO A 559 11.33 -28.26 -8.42
C PRO A 559 10.14 -28.25 -7.44
N TRP A 560 8.98 -28.72 -7.89
CA TRP A 560 7.77 -28.82 -7.07
C TRP A 560 7.89 -29.88 -5.97
N GLU A 561 8.38 -31.07 -6.29
CA GLU A 561 8.68 -32.13 -5.32
C GLU A 561 9.62 -31.63 -4.22
N GLN A 562 10.70 -30.96 -4.62
CA GLN A 562 11.67 -30.39 -3.69
C GLN A 562 11.04 -29.29 -2.83
N MET A 563 10.27 -28.38 -3.43
CA MET A 563 9.61 -27.30 -2.69
C MET A 563 8.61 -27.83 -1.67
N VAL A 564 7.82 -28.86 -2.02
CA VAL A 564 6.89 -29.51 -1.09
C VAL A 564 7.64 -30.14 0.09
N ALA A 565 8.68 -30.93 -0.19
CA ALA A 565 9.47 -31.59 0.85
C ALA A 565 10.11 -30.57 1.80
N ASN A 566 10.79 -29.55 1.25
CA ASN A 566 11.43 -28.51 2.04
C ASN A 566 10.42 -27.67 2.83
N SER A 567 9.24 -27.38 2.26
CA SER A 567 8.20 -26.62 2.97
C SER A 567 7.59 -27.41 4.14
N LEU A 568 7.45 -28.73 4.00
CA LEU A 568 7.01 -29.60 5.09
C LEU A 568 8.03 -29.61 6.24
N VAL A 569 9.31 -29.79 5.92
CA VAL A 569 10.40 -29.73 6.92
C VAL A 569 10.46 -28.35 7.57
N ALA A 570 10.36 -27.27 6.80
CA ALA A 570 10.35 -25.90 7.30
C ALA A 570 9.23 -25.68 8.32
N ARG A 571 8.00 -26.14 8.04
CA ARG A 571 6.89 -26.07 9.00
C ARG A 571 7.14 -26.88 10.26
N PHE A 572 7.73 -28.08 10.15
CA PHE A 572 8.14 -28.88 11.30
C PHE A 572 9.16 -28.15 12.16
N ARG A 573 10.19 -27.55 11.55
CA ARG A 573 11.19 -26.73 12.26
C ARG A 573 10.56 -25.55 12.98
N LEU A 574 9.70 -24.79 12.30
CA LEU A 574 8.99 -23.67 12.90
C LEU A 574 8.13 -24.11 14.09
N TYR A 575 7.46 -25.26 14.00
CA TYR A 575 6.71 -25.84 15.12
C TYR A 575 7.61 -26.13 16.32
N CYS A 576 8.75 -26.80 16.10
CA CYS A 576 9.71 -27.08 17.17
C CYS A 576 10.29 -25.80 17.79
N LEU A 577 10.68 -24.83 16.96
CA LEU A 577 11.22 -23.53 17.42
C LEU A 577 10.19 -22.76 18.25
N GLN A 578 8.93 -22.74 17.81
CA GLN A 578 7.83 -22.07 18.51
C GLN A 578 7.52 -22.74 19.86
N GLY A 579 7.63 -24.06 19.92
CA GLY A 579 7.42 -24.85 21.14
C GLY A 579 8.66 -24.98 22.03
N ASN A 580 9.78 -24.33 21.68
CA ASN A 580 11.09 -24.51 22.32
C ASN A 580 11.45 -26.00 22.54
N SER A 581 11.17 -26.83 21.53
CA SER A 581 11.30 -28.28 21.59
C SER A 581 12.51 -28.74 20.76
N GLU A 582 13.23 -29.74 21.26
CA GLU A 582 14.34 -30.35 20.53
C GLU A 582 13.81 -31.15 19.33
N ALA A 583 14.14 -30.70 18.11
CA ALA A 583 13.64 -31.31 16.89
C ALA A 583 13.97 -32.81 16.77
N ASP A 584 15.15 -33.23 17.23
CA ASP A 584 15.60 -34.62 17.12
C ASP A 584 14.85 -35.60 18.01
N SER A 585 14.22 -35.14 19.10
CA SER A 585 13.48 -36.01 20.03
C SER A 585 11.97 -35.82 19.91
N THR A 586 11.50 -34.79 19.20
CA THR A 586 10.09 -34.41 19.14
C THR A 586 9.34 -35.11 17.99
N TRP A 587 8.26 -35.82 18.34
CA TRP A 587 7.27 -36.34 17.41
C TRP A 587 6.00 -35.50 17.48
N VAL A 588 5.65 -34.84 16.38
CA VAL A 588 4.54 -33.89 16.29
C VAL A 588 3.37 -34.52 15.55
N PRO A 589 2.10 -34.30 15.94
CA PRO A 589 0.97 -34.73 15.13
C PRO A 589 1.06 -34.20 13.70
N PHE A 590 0.83 -35.06 12.69
CA PHE A 590 0.98 -34.66 11.28
C PHE A 590 0.10 -33.44 10.97
N LEU A 591 -1.12 -33.40 11.51
CA LEU A 591 -2.09 -32.33 11.28
C LEU A 591 -1.69 -30.96 11.86
N GLU A 592 -0.79 -30.90 12.84
CA GLU A 592 -0.21 -29.63 13.30
C GLU A 592 0.75 -29.05 12.25
N ILE A 593 1.49 -29.93 11.58
CA ILE A 593 2.40 -29.56 10.51
C ILE A 593 1.64 -29.32 9.20
N TYR A 594 0.53 -30.00 8.97
CA TYR A 594 -0.34 -29.80 7.81
C TYR A 594 -1.79 -29.53 8.24
N PRO A 595 -2.12 -28.27 8.62
CA PRO A 595 -3.49 -27.94 8.98
C PRO A 595 -4.39 -27.99 7.74
N THR A 596 -5.50 -28.72 7.86
CA THR A 596 -6.48 -28.88 6.79
C THR A 596 -7.88 -28.90 7.35
N LYS A 597 -8.85 -28.46 6.54
CA LYS A 597 -10.29 -28.59 6.83
C LYS A 597 -10.95 -29.77 6.10
N ASN A 598 -10.16 -30.52 5.30
CA ASN A 598 -10.66 -31.67 4.58
C ASN A 598 -10.80 -32.86 5.53
N GLU A 599 -12.03 -33.23 5.89
CA GLU A 599 -12.36 -34.30 6.84
C GLU A 599 -11.73 -35.65 6.46
N HIS A 600 -11.73 -35.99 5.17
CA HIS A 600 -11.12 -37.24 4.70
C HIS A 600 -9.61 -37.25 4.93
N LEU A 601 -8.93 -36.16 4.58
CA LEU A 601 -7.50 -36.04 4.80
C LEU A 601 -7.15 -35.98 6.30
N GLN A 602 -7.99 -35.35 7.13
CA GLN A 602 -7.84 -35.40 8.58
C GLN A 602 -7.86 -36.84 9.08
N LYS A 603 -8.90 -37.60 8.73
CA LYS A 603 -9.02 -39.03 9.09
C LYS A 603 -7.82 -39.87 8.65
N VAL A 604 -7.25 -39.56 7.48
CA VAL A 604 -6.08 -40.28 6.93
C VAL A 604 -4.79 -39.92 7.68
N LEU A 605 -4.60 -38.66 8.10
CA LEU A 605 -3.35 -38.18 8.71
C LEU A 605 -3.34 -38.19 10.24
N GLU A 606 -4.51 -38.15 10.89
CA GLU A 606 -4.69 -38.18 12.35
C GLU A 606 -3.94 -39.34 13.05
N PRO A 607 -3.86 -40.57 12.48
CA PRO A 607 -3.14 -41.67 13.12
C PRO A 607 -1.61 -41.53 13.15
N PHE A 608 -1.04 -40.44 12.62
CA PHE A 608 0.38 -40.30 12.37
C PHE A 608 1.00 -39.10 13.08
N HIS A 609 2.17 -39.33 13.69
CA HIS A 609 3.10 -38.29 14.11
C HIS A 609 4.31 -38.24 13.18
N VAL A 610 5.00 -37.11 13.14
CA VAL A 610 6.15 -36.83 12.28
C VAL A 610 7.33 -36.31 13.08
N CYS A 611 8.53 -36.67 12.65
CA CYS A 611 9.79 -36.11 13.14
C CYS A 611 10.71 -35.98 11.91
N TRP A 612 10.88 -34.76 11.43
CA TRP A 612 11.65 -34.47 10.20
C TRP A 612 12.97 -33.76 10.49
N SER A 613 13.60 -34.14 11.61
CA SER A 613 14.80 -33.48 12.12
C SER A 613 16.04 -33.71 11.26
N GLN A 614 15.99 -34.65 10.31
CA GLN A 614 17.07 -34.89 9.34
C GLN A 614 16.80 -34.24 7.96
N GLY A 615 15.73 -33.43 7.86
CA GLY A 615 15.43 -32.64 6.66
C GLY A 615 15.02 -33.46 5.44
N VAL A 616 15.52 -33.08 4.26
CA VAL A 616 15.19 -33.71 2.98
C VAL A 616 16.40 -34.48 2.43
N GLU A 617 16.29 -35.80 2.32
CA GLU A 617 17.36 -36.65 1.81
C GLU A 617 17.14 -36.98 0.32
N LEU A 618 18.12 -36.67 -0.53
CA LEU A 618 18.14 -37.11 -1.92
C LEU A 618 18.67 -38.55 -1.99
N SER A 619 17.81 -39.50 -2.33
CA SER A 619 18.17 -40.91 -2.30
C SER A 619 19.10 -41.29 -3.46
N GLN A 620 20.18 -42.01 -3.16
CA GLN A 620 21.14 -42.50 -4.16
C GLN A 620 20.61 -43.68 -4.97
N THR A 621 19.72 -44.48 -4.37
CA THR A 621 18.90 -45.51 -5.01
C THR A 621 17.43 -45.13 -4.87
N GLU A 622 16.55 -45.71 -5.68
CA GLU A 622 15.11 -45.49 -5.52
C GLU A 622 14.67 -45.91 -4.11
N ALA A 623 14.19 -44.94 -3.33
CA ALA A 623 13.63 -45.17 -2.00
C ALA A 623 12.25 -45.80 -2.11
N THR A 624 11.99 -46.77 -1.24
CA THR A 624 10.73 -47.52 -1.22
C THR A 624 10.12 -47.57 0.18
N VAL A 625 8.84 -47.91 0.26
CA VAL A 625 8.15 -48.07 1.56
C VAL A 625 8.64 -49.26 2.39
N LEU A 626 9.51 -50.11 1.84
CA LEU A 626 10.13 -51.23 2.53
C LEU A 626 11.46 -50.86 3.18
N ASP A 627 11.98 -49.67 2.90
CA ASP A 627 13.25 -49.21 3.44
C ASP A 627 13.16 -48.96 4.96
N VAL A 628 14.31 -48.99 5.62
CA VAL A 628 14.41 -48.58 7.04
C VAL A 628 13.99 -47.12 7.18
N VAL A 629 13.05 -46.87 8.09
CA VAL A 629 12.43 -45.56 8.28
C VAL A 629 13.34 -44.66 9.12
N GLY A 630 13.86 -43.60 8.49
CA GLY A 630 14.62 -42.53 9.14
C GLY A 630 13.76 -41.36 9.59
N LYS A 631 14.40 -40.20 9.81
CA LYS A 631 13.75 -38.92 10.14
C LYS A 631 13.90 -37.87 9.03
N ALA A 632 14.29 -38.30 7.83
CA ALA A 632 14.36 -37.45 6.64
C ALA A 632 13.22 -37.80 5.68
N ILE A 633 12.61 -36.78 5.06
CA ILE A 633 11.76 -36.99 3.90
C ILE A 633 12.67 -37.40 2.74
N ARG A 634 12.46 -38.60 2.21
CA ARG A 634 13.27 -39.11 1.09
C ARG A 634 12.67 -38.69 -0.23
N SER A 635 13.50 -38.14 -1.11
CA SER A 635 13.11 -37.71 -2.45
C SER A 635 13.77 -38.58 -3.51
N ASN A 636 12.94 -39.09 -4.42
CA ASN A 636 13.36 -39.92 -5.55
C ASN A 636 13.66 -39.11 -6.82
N LEU A 637 13.88 -37.80 -6.68
CA LEU A 637 14.08 -36.85 -7.78
C LEU A 637 15.10 -37.30 -8.84
N ARG A 638 16.15 -38.00 -8.41
CA ARG A 638 17.26 -38.45 -9.28
C ARG A 638 16.91 -39.71 -10.09
N HIS A 639 15.78 -40.36 -9.79
CA HIS A 639 15.40 -41.65 -10.35
C HIS A 639 14.32 -41.50 -11.41
N LYS A 640 14.70 -41.78 -12.66
CA LYS A 640 13.73 -41.79 -13.76
C LYS A 640 12.69 -42.90 -13.53
N ASN A 641 11.42 -42.53 -13.62
CA ASN A 641 10.28 -43.45 -13.43
C ASN A 641 10.19 -44.08 -12.03
N ALA A 642 10.62 -43.36 -10.99
CA ALA A 642 10.36 -43.78 -9.62
C ALA A 642 8.87 -44.06 -9.39
N HIS A 643 8.57 -45.05 -8.55
CA HIS A 643 7.21 -45.45 -8.21
C HIS A 643 6.48 -44.35 -7.40
N HIS A 644 7.24 -43.63 -6.59
CA HIS A 644 6.79 -42.51 -5.76
C HIS A 644 7.83 -41.40 -5.81
N ASP A 645 7.37 -40.16 -5.71
CA ASP A 645 8.24 -38.98 -5.80
C ASP A 645 8.88 -38.71 -4.43
N LEU A 646 8.09 -38.83 -3.35
CA LEU A 646 8.53 -38.63 -1.96
C LEU A 646 8.09 -39.80 -1.06
N LEU A 647 8.92 -40.11 -0.06
CA LEU A 647 8.62 -41.02 1.04
C LEU A 647 8.68 -40.23 2.35
N ILE A 648 7.53 -40.06 3.00
CA ILE A 648 7.37 -39.24 4.20
C ILE A 648 7.43 -40.16 5.44
N PRO A 649 8.46 -40.06 6.29
CA PRO A 649 8.55 -40.89 7.49
C PRO A 649 7.51 -40.45 8.51
N VAL A 650 6.80 -41.42 9.07
CA VAL A 650 5.78 -41.23 10.10
C VAL A 650 5.89 -42.28 11.19
N LYS A 651 5.37 -41.94 12.37
CA LYS A 651 5.15 -42.85 13.49
C LYS A 651 3.65 -43.02 13.71
N ARG A 652 3.17 -44.26 13.67
CA ARG A 652 1.77 -44.56 13.97
C ARG A 652 1.49 -44.41 15.46
N VAL A 653 0.41 -43.68 15.80
CA VAL A 653 0.03 -43.41 17.20
C VAL A 653 -0.32 -44.70 17.95
N SER A 654 -1.14 -45.58 17.36
CA SER A 654 -1.71 -46.76 18.03
C SER A 654 -0.70 -47.87 18.39
N GLY A 655 0.55 -47.80 17.93
CA GLY A 655 1.55 -48.83 18.22
C GLY A 655 3.00 -48.38 18.11
N GLY A 656 3.25 -47.09 17.89
CA GLY A 656 4.60 -46.52 17.80
C GLY A 656 5.43 -46.99 16.60
N LYS A 657 4.88 -47.81 15.70
CA LYS A 657 5.56 -48.34 14.52
C LYS A 657 5.95 -47.21 13.58
N LEU A 658 7.21 -47.22 13.15
CA LEU A 658 7.71 -46.34 12.11
C LEU A 658 7.39 -46.93 10.73
N GLU A 659 6.88 -46.09 9.84
CA GLU A 659 6.59 -46.46 8.45
C GLU A 659 6.70 -45.24 7.52
N TYR A 660 6.72 -45.49 6.22
CA TYR A 660 6.67 -44.45 5.20
C TYR A 660 5.26 -44.29 4.64
N ILE A 661 4.82 -43.04 4.51
CA ILE A 661 3.72 -42.66 3.63
C ILE A 661 4.31 -42.33 2.27
N ALA A 662 3.81 -42.99 1.23
CA ALA A 662 4.20 -42.69 -0.14
C ALA A 662 3.47 -41.44 -0.63
N ALA A 663 4.17 -40.54 -1.31
CA ALA A 663 3.59 -39.35 -1.91
C ALA A 663 3.96 -39.21 -3.38
N GLN A 664 2.98 -38.73 -4.16
CA GLN A 664 3.14 -38.37 -5.56
C GLN A 664 2.82 -36.89 -5.73
N CYS A 665 3.80 -36.12 -6.16
CA CYS A 665 3.69 -34.69 -6.36
C CYS A 665 3.41 -34.42 -7.84
N ARG A 666 2.26 -33.82 -8.14
CA ARG A 666 1.85 -33.57 -9.54
C ARG A 666 1.55 -32.10 -9.73
N PHE A 667 2.23 -31.48 -10.70
CA PHE A 667 1.90 -30.14 -11.17
C PHE A 667 2.29 -29.98 -12.65
N GLY A 668 1.35 -29.53 -13.50
CA GLY A 668 1.51 -29.38 -14.97
C GLY A 668 0.36 -30.00 -15.79
N GLU A 669 0.29 -29.77 -17.12
CA GLU A 669 -0.59 -30.52 -18.05
C GLU A 669 -0.63 -32.01 -17.72
N MET A 670 -1.82 -32.58 -17.86
CA MET A 670 -2.05 -34.01 -17.77
C MET A 670 -1.01 -34.75 -18.61
N LYS A 671 -0.15 -35.51 -17.94
CA LYS A 671 0.68 -36.51 -18.64
C LYS A 671 -0.27 -37.34 -19.50
N ALA A 672 0.00 -37.43 -20.80
CA ALA A 672 -0.76 -38.29 -21.70
C ALA A 672 -0.81 -39.72 -21.13
N ALA A 673 -1.87 -40.48 -21.42
CA ALA A 673 -2.06 -41.83 -20.89
C ALA A 673 -0.83 -42.74 -21.12
N SER A 674 -0.04 -42.50 -22.19
CA SER A 674 1.23 -43.16 -22.46
C SER A 674 2.35 -42.82 -21.47
N GLY A 675 2.46 -41.56 -21.03
CA GLY A 675 3.40 -41.12 -19.99
C GLY A 675 2.98 -41.53 -18.58
N LEU A 676 1.68 -41.73 -18.36
CA LEU A 676 1.12 -42.26 -17.11
C LEU A 676 1.27 -43.79 -16.99
N LYS A 677 1.30 -44.56 -18.09
CA LYS A 677 1.40 -46.04 -18.05
C LYS A 677 2.60 -46.57 -17.26
N ASN A 678 3.70 -45.80 -17.17
CA ASN A 678 4.92 -46.21 -16.47
C ASN A 678 5.01 -45.69 -15.02
N GLN A 679 4.27 -44.62 -14.68
CA GLN A 679 4.19 -44.05 -13.32
C GLN A 679 2.92 -44.46 -12.56
N ASP A 680 1.88 -44.95 -13.24
CA ASP A 680 0.73 -45.66 -12.67
C ASP A 680 1.10 -47.10 -12.24
N LYS A 681 2.35 -47.29 -11.81
CA LYS A 681 2.80 -48.40 -10.98
C LYS A 681 2.62 -48.19 -9.46
N PRO A 682 1.74 -47.33 -8.87
CA PRO A 682 1.14 -47.74 -7.61
C PRO A 682 0.20 -48.91 -7.98
N ARG A 683 0.84 -50.05 -8.24
CA ARG A 683 0.33 -51.38 -8.55
C ARG A 683 -1.18 -51.34 -8.78
N LYS A 684 -1.63 -51.09 -10.03
CA LYS A 684 -2.98 -51.50 -10.44
C LYS A 684 -3.14 -52.90 -9.88
N PRO A 685 -4.07 -53.16 -8.94
CA PRO A 685 -4.23 -54.49 -8.41
C PRO A 685 -4.42 -55.40 -9.61
N ARG A 686 -3.56 -56.40 -9.77
CA ARG A 686 -3.91 -57.49 -10.69
C ARG A 686 -5.28 -58.00 -10.24
N ARG A 687 -6.13 -58.48 -11.15
CA ARG A 687 -7.54 -58.85 -10.86
C ARG A 687 -7.73 -59.74 -9.60
N ASN A 688 -6.66 -60.36 -9.08
CA ASN A 688 -6.63 -61.25 -7.93
C ASN A 688 -5.69 -60.80 -6.79
N GLU A 689 -5.25 -59.55 -6.75
CA GLU A 689 -4.37 -59.05 -5.67
C GLU A 689 -5.18 -58.62 -4.45
N ASN A 690 -4.86 -59.22 -3.30
CA ASN A 690 -5.54 -58.96 -2.04
C ASN A 690 -5.22 -57.52 -1.56
N LEU A 691 -6.19 -56.61 -1.67
CA LEU A 691 -6.08 -55.20 -1.26
C LEU A 691 -5.70 -55.02 0.23
N GLN A 692 -5.85 -56.07 1.05
CA GLN A 692 -5.41 -56.11 2.45
C GLN A 692 -3.89 -56.00 2.64
N GLN A 693 -3.07 -56.33 1.63
CA GLN A 693 -1.60 -56.28 1.74
C GLN A 693 -0.99 -54.87 1.49
N MET A 694 -1.78 -53.88 1.08
CA MET A 694 -1.31 -52.49 0.97
C MET A 694 -1.63 -51.76 2.27
N THR A 695 -0.70 -51.78 3.22
CA THR A 695 -0.85 -51.13 4.54
C THR A 695 -0.62 -49.62 4.52
N ASN A 696 -0.03 -49.08 3.45
CA ASN A 696 0.51 -47.72 3.44
C ASN A 696 -0.39 -46.75 2.66
N VAL A 697 -0.53 -45.54 3.20
CA VAL A 697 -1.27 -44.44 2.58
C VAL A 697 -0.51 -43.92 1.36
N LEU A 698 -1.24 -43.64 0.27
CA LEU A 698 -0.73 -42.86 -0.86
C LEU A 698 -1.31 -41.44 -0.81
N LEU A 699 -0.44 -40.43 -0.70
CA LEU A 699 -0.81 -39.02 -0.79
C LEU A 699 -0.57 -38.51 -2.20
N GLN A 700 -1.61 -38.00 -2.86
CA GLN A 700 -1.43 -37.19 -4.05
C GLN A 700 -1.31 -35.73 -3.63
N ILE A 701 -0.19 -35.10 -3.94
CA ILE A 701 0.11 -33.71 -3.60
C ILE A 701 0.05 -32.86 -4.88
N CYS A 702 -1.05 -32.15 -5.09
CA CYS A 702 -1.27 -31.34 -6.30
C CYS A 702 -2.28 -30.21 -6.05
N PRO A 703 -2.47 -29.26 -6.98
CA PRO A 703 -3.57 -28.31 -6.91
C PRO A 703 -4.93 -29.00 -6.85
N ASP A 704 -5.87 -28.42 -6.10
CA ASP A 704 -7.18 -29.02 -5.84
C ASP A 704 -7.96 -29.34 -7.13
N ALA A 705 -7.90 -28.42 -8.11
CA ALA A 705 -8.58 -28.56 -9.39
C ALA A 705 -8.08 -29.75 -10.23
N GLU A 706 -6.79 -30.11 -10.11
CA GLU A 706 -6.19 -31.24 -10.82
C GLU A 706 -6.46 -32.57 -10.11
N GLY A 707 -6.45 -32.56 -8.77
CA GLY A 707 -6.71 -33.74 -7.96
C GLY A 707 -8.15 -34.24 -8.10
N ALA A 708 -9.12 -33.32 -8.10
CA ALA A 708 -10.54 -33.63 -8.05
C ALA A 708 -11.06 -34.49 -9.23
N GLN A 709 -10.40 -34.43 -10.39
CA GLN A 709 -10.87 -35.08 -11.62
C GLN A 709 -10.76 -36.62 -11.61
N ARG A 710 -10.01 -37.22 -10.67
CA ARG A 710 -9.76 -38.67 -10.61
C ARG A 710 -10.74 -39.47 -9.74
N PHE A 711 -11.72 -38.81 -9.12
CA PHE A 711 -12.60 -39.40 -8.09
C PHE A 711 -14.01 -39.75 -8.56
N GLN A 712 -14.17 -40.16 -9.81
CA GLN A 712 -15.47 -40.64 -10.28
C GLN A 712 -15.87 -41.93 -9.53
N LYS A 713 -17.13 -41.98 -9.05
CA LYS A 713 -17.72 -43.14 -8.37
C LYS A 713 -17.56 -44.41 -9.24
N GLY A 714 -17.25 -45.53 -8.61
CA GLY A 714 -17.08 -46.83 -9.28
C GLY A 714 -15.65 -47.15 -9.74
N THR A 715 -14.68 -46.27 -9.49
CA THR A 715 -13.26 -46.53 -9.78
C THR A 715 -12.54 -47.20 -8.60
N SER A 716 -11.44 -47.91 -8.88
CA SER A 716 -10.56 -48.47 -7.83
C SER A 716 -9.96 -47.37 -6.92
N TRP A 717 -9.86 -46.14 -7.41
CA TRP A 717 -9.38 -44.99 -6.66
C TRP A 717 -10.40 -44.49 -5.64
N ALA A 718 -11.69 -44.44 -6.01
CA ALA A 718 -12.77 -44.12 -5.08
C ALA A 718 -12.81 -45.12 -3.91
N LYS A 719 -12.69 -46.42 -4.18
CA LYS A 719 -12.61 -47.45 -3.12
C LYS A 719 -11.40 -47.28 -2.20
N ARG A 720 -10.22 -46.98 -2.75
CA ARG A 720 -9.02 -46.73 -1.93
C ARG A 720 -9.15 -45.49 -1.05
N GLN A 721 -9.90 -44.49 -1.52
CA GLN A 721 -10.23 -43.32 -0.72
C GLN A 721 -11.20 -43.69 0.41
N GLU A 722 -12.27 -44.43 0.14
CA GLU A 722 -13.18 -44.96 1.18
C GLU A 722 -12.42 -45.76 2.25
N ASP A 723 -11.45 -46.58 1.83
CA ASP A 723 -10.59 -47.39 2.70
C ASP A 723 -9.51 -46.58 3.45
N GLY A 724 -9.40 -45.25 3.23
CA GLY A 724 -8.37 -44.40 3.85
C GLY A 724 -6.94 -44.65 3.36
N LYS A 725 -6.76 -45.39 2.26
CA LYS A 725 -5.46 -45.73 1.66
C LYS A 725 -4.99 -44.74 0.59
N TYR A 726 -5.80 -43.72 0.33
CA TYR A 726 -5.52 -42.67 -0.63
C TYR A 726 -6.08 -41.34 -0.14
N SER A 727 -5.33 -40.25 -0.29
CA SER A 727 -5.86 -38.90 -0.04
C SER A 727 -5.20 -37.84 -0.90
N LEU A 728 -5.92 -36.74 -1.10
CA LEU A 728 -5.45 -35.56 -1.80
C LEU A 728 -4.99 -34.52 -0.78
N MET A 729 -3.78 -33.98 -0.98
CA MET A 729 -3.17 -32.97 -0.13
C MET A 729 -2.81 -31.75 -0.98
N SER A 730 -3.28 -30.58 -0.57
CA SER A 730 -3.13 -29.32 -1.30
C SER A 730 -1.88 -28.56 -0.85
N CYS A 731 -1.03 -28.18 -1.80
CA CYS A 731 0.10 -27.29 -1.50
C CYS A 731 -0.35 -25.89 -1.08
N ARG A 732 -1.59 -25.49 -1.41
CA ARG A 732 -2.16 -24.22 -0.94
C ARG A 732 -2.24 -24.15 0.58
N SER A 733 -2.27 -25.26 1.29
CA SER A 733 -2.28 -25.23 2.76
C SER A 733 -0.89 -25.02 3.37
N ILE A 734 0.18 -25.21 2.59
CA ILE A 734 1.56 -25.12 3.09
C ILE A 734 2.31 -23.92 2.54
N ILE A 735 2.16 -23.52 1.29
CA ILE A 735 3.07 -22.55 0.62
C ILE A 735 2.46 -21.14 0.60
N ALA A 736 3.21 -20.12 1.05
CA ALA A 736 2.70 -18.76 1.27
C ALA A 736 2.47 -17.92 -0.01
N GLN A 737 3.19 -18.21 -1.09
CA GLN A 737 3.12 -17.45 -2.36
C GLN A 737 2.86 -18.34 -3.57
N LEU A 738 2.10 -19.42 -3.36
CA LEU A 738 1.88 -20.43 -4.38
C LEU A 738 1.32 -19.80 -5.67
N ASP A 739 0.29 -18.95 -5.60
CA ASP A 739 -0.37 -18.42 -6.78
C ASP A 739 0.56 -17.56 -7.68
N VAL A 740 1.55 -16.87 -7.11
CA VAL A 740 2.56 -16.13 -7.90
C VAL A 740 3.53 -17.09 -8.58
N LEU A 741 3.93 -18.17 -7.90
CA LEU A 741 4.78 -19.22 -8.49
C LEU A 741 4.05 -20.00 -9.59
N LEU A 742 2.73 -20.16 -9.50
CA LEU A 742 1.90 -20.80 -10.54
C LEU A 742 1.83 -19.97 -11.83
N ALA A 743 1.96 -18.64 -11.72
CA ALA A 743 1.84 -17.69 -12.83
C ALA A 743 3.13 -17.52 -13.65
N LEU A 744 4.27 -18.02 -13.15
CA LEU A 744 5.56 -18.13 -13.86
C LEU A 744 5.58 -19.36 -14.78
#